data_AF-A0A8A3PDJ4-F1
#
_entry.id   AF-A0A8A3PDJ4-F1
#
_cell.length_a   1.000
_cell.length_b   1.000
_cell.length_c   1.000
_cell.angle_alpha   90.00
_cell.angle_beta   90.00
_cell.angle_gamma   90.00
#
_symmetry.space_group_name_H-M   'P 1'
#
loop_
_entity.id
_entity.type
_entity.pdbx_description
1 polymer ?
#
loop_
_entity_poly.entity_id
_entity_poly.type
_entity_poly.pdbx_seq_one_letter_code
_entity_poly.pdbx_strand_id
1 'polypeptide(L)'
;MSSSQIPSATTSARRPAVAEPDSEFKKKYGPQPGRPNDKHSGLTPILPFISKTGIAISSRSILRREEKQRSMFRGFTAKELLDLDANITNSRPLKPSDLDSPIHPCFKRSRWLQRGPGHDPHSLGTLGPGRWVASNDRVWKILQPTLRLVSLLLENINKDFYDSILRGPRTPIDPDRFPDNPPACATQEALHTLRSYKSRGLPPQDPALQQSRDDLLKGLTEYVSFRFREKSDILVYNGCTALGIYTDTNGNRSPRALITLDQRNYEPLLRKNITTSERLSYQWRTAITITHECSHAMQGLAEYYRAKESNTLDDWRTKEEPYFENHCIQETGFLMEQFSLGGVIRGETNPKGSLFPTIAFFWTEWPSTYWANYGTNLILKTPPLDPEYNFYPIPVTHFEDVHQLHFWNHAIKAFGAHMLGLRSLRVRMRYSDFSVQTKTIDVVAGQLDGSNWKSKHDALKLKQNMSADERRACSAGDKLIEGAKLSEQYFFNSKKQEEELQSILEFNVNLKERLQAAAMTAFSAAVAPGQQSTNVDPRAVVEESMQDQYGLIFTAAKAHCAAVDSYFALANSGKAPLEVQKHLLLFNQSFRGFAREIAHRSWTDELIEDYQYIDEMLEFRRQMLYSPDDIDSREFSVEYAEFGELDLIIQAYRILGTDPHKIKSDILQMTDVLESRWGSSRYARTCAKIMRLAADITTGEAGIPEDTIQDIDTKIQALVSLRNGEDGKSCLGWKKTLENMIQQMQDIVEEIRKKFALSDSDDTDEDDYDPRDEDDIPTDNEMEDAIDQPAC
;
A
#
# COMPACT_ATOMS: atom_id res chain seq x y z
N MET A 1 -16.73 63.77 -40.01
CA MET A 1 -15.50 63.63 -39.19
C MET A 1 -15.95 63.16 -37.82
N SER A 2 -16.14 61.85 -37.60
CA SER A 2 -15.13 60.82 -37.35
C SER A 2 -14.36 61.06 -36.05
N SER A 3 -14.84 60.48 -34.95
CA SER A 3 -13.97 60.12 -33.82
C SER A 3 -14.23 58.65 -33.45
N SER A 4 -13.15 57.89 -33.57
CA SER A 4 -12.99 56.45 -33.36
C SER A 4 -13.53 55.94 -32.03
N GLN A 5 -14.50 55.02 -32.07
CA GLN A 5 -14.75 54.07 -30.98
C GLN A 5 -13.81 52.88 -31.14
N ILE A 6 -12.90 52.72 -30.19
CA ILE A 6 -12.09 51.52 -30.01
C ILE A 6 -13.00 50.44 -29.41
N PRO A 7 -13.15 49.24 -30.02
CA PRO A 7 -13.95 48.17 -29.44
C PRO A 7 -13.29 47.66 -28.16
N SER A 8 -14.10 47.47 -27.11
CA SER A 8 -13.66 46.85 -25.86
C SER A 8 -13.23 45.41 -26.13
N ALA A 9 -12.07 45.04 -25.56
CA ALA A 9 -11.57 43.68 -25.58
C ALA A 9 -12.61 42.73 -24.98
N THR A 10 -13.16 41.85 -25.81
CA THR A 10 -13.90 40.66 -25.39
C THR A 10 -13.01 39.88 -24.44
N THR A 11 -13.42 39.88 -23.17
CA THR A 11 -12.90 39.01 -22.12
C THR A 11 -13.03 37.57 -22.62
N SER A 12 -11.90 36.93 -22.94
CA SER A 12 -11.90 35.50 -23.26
C SER A 12 -12.49 34.79 -22.04
N ALA A 13 -13.69 34.23 -22.21
CA ALA A 13 -14.31 33.40 -21.20
C ALA A 13 -13.36 32.26 -20.90
N ARG A 14 -12.66 32.36 -19.77
CA ARG A 14 -11.84 31.30 -19.19
C ARG A 14 -12.77 30.09 -19.08
N ARG A 15 -12.57 29.07 -19.92
CA ARG A 15 -13.30 27.79 -19.80
C ARG A 15 -13.22 27.39 -18.32
N PRO A 16 -14.36 27.12 -17.66
CA PRO A 16 -14.34 26.73 -16.25
C PRO A 16 -13.47 25.48 -16.14
N ALA A 17 -12.45 25.54 -15.29
CA ALA A 17 -11.62 24.39 -14.98
C ALA A 17 -12.56 23.27 -14.51
N VAL A 18 -12.56 22.15 -15.23
CA VAL A 18 -13.34 20.96 -14.85
C VAL A 18 -12.97 20.61 -13.42
N ALA A 19 -13.93 20.70 -12.51
CA ALA A 19 -13.70 20.39 -11.11
C ALA A 19 -13.35 18.89 -11.00
N GLU A 20 -12.14 18.58 -10.52
CA GLU A 20 -11.78 17.20 -10.16
C GLU A 20 -12.88 16.54 -9.30
N PRO A 21 -13.19 15.26 -9.54
CA PRO A 21 -14.19 14.51 -8.77
C PRO A 21 -13.70 14.21 -7.35
N ASP A 22 -14.64 13.89 -6.47
CA ASP A 22 -14.33 13.37 -5.14
C ASP A 22 -13.65 12.00 -5.22
N SER A 23 -12.61 11.78 -4.41
CA SER A 23 -11.95 10.48 -4.31
C SER A 23 -12.90 9.39 -3.79
N GLU A 24 -12.70 8.13 -4.18
CA GLU A 24 -13.50 7.00 -3.68
C GLU A 24 -13.46 6.89 -2.16
N PHE A 25 -12.30 7.17 -1.56
CA PHE A 25 -12.17 7.26 -0.11
C PHE A 25 -13.06 8.36 0.48
N LYS A 26 -13.14 9.54 -0.13
CA LYS A 26 -14.07 10.60 0.33
C LYS A 26 -15.52 10.15 0.19
N LYS A 27 -15.90 9.51 -0.92
CA LYS A 27 -17.28 9.01 -1.12
C LYS A 27 -17.65 8.00 -0.05
N LYS A 28 -16.75 7.08 0.30
CA LYS A 28 -17.00 6.01 1.28
C LYS A 28 -16.96 6.52 2.72
N TYR A 29 -15.95 7.30 3.06
CA TYR A 29 -15.65 7.66 4.44
C TYR A 29 -16.21 9.03 4.81
N GLY A 30 -16.31 9.94 3.84
CA GLY A 30 -16.65 11.34 4.04
C GLY A 30 -15.42 12.26 3.97
N PRO A 31 -15.64 13.57 3.94
CA PRO A 31 -14.57 14.55 4.02
C PRO A 31 -13.93 14.54 5.41
N GLN A 32 -12.74 15.12 5.50
CA GLN A 32 -12.10 15.33 6.80
C GLN A 32 -12.96 16.26 7.69
N PRO A 33 -13.08 15.99 9.02
CA PRO A 33 -13.74 16.89 9.95
C PRO A 33 -13.19 18.32 9.86
N GLY A 34 -14.09 19.30 9.73
CA GLY A 34 -13.74 20.72 9.54
C GLY A 34 -13.38 21.13 8.11
N ARG A 35 -13.42 20.21 7.14
CA ARG A 35 -13.09 20.46 5.72
C ARG A 35 -14.11 19.82 4.76
N PRO A 36 -15.40 20.22 4.80
CA PRO A 36 -16.44 19.58 3.98
C PRO A 36 -16.20 19.71 2.47
N ASN A 37 -15.42 20.71 2.05
CA ASN A 37 -15.15 21.03 0.65
C ASN A 37 -13.85 20.39 0.10
N ASP A 38 -13.04 19.68 0.91
CA ASP A 38 -11.88 18.93 0.37
C ASP A 38 -12.41 17.76 -0.46
N LYS A 39 -11.84 17.51 -1.64
CA LYS A 39 -12.20 16.42 -2.57
C LYS A 39 -11.65 15.06 -2.13
N HIS A 40 -10.82 15.05 -1.10
CA HIS A 40 -10.18 13.86 -0.58
C HIS A 40 -10.58 13.62 0.87
N SER A 41 -10.48 12.35 1.29
CA SER A 41 -10.55 12.01 2.70
C SER A 41 -9.19 12.22 3.36
N GLY A 42 -9.15 12.18 4.69
CA GLY A 42 -7.86 12.08 5.42
C GLY A 42 -7.09 10.78 5.14
N LEU A 43 -7.73 9.78 4.53
CA LEU A 43 -7.21 8.44 4.26
C LEU A 43 -6.76 8.27 2.80
N THR A 44 -7.07 9.23 1.93
CA THR A 44 -6.77 9.09 0.50
C THR A 44 -5.24 9.06 0.31
N PRO A 45 -4.68 7.98 -0.27
CA PRO A 45 -3.25 7.89 -0.55
C PRO A 45 -2.76 9.12 -1.30
N ILE A 46 -1.62 9.66 -0.87
CA ILE A 46 -0.97 10.78 -1.54
C ILE A 46 -0.02 10.16 -2.55
N LEU A 47 -0.33 10.38 -3.82
CA LEU A 47 0.52 9.94 -4.91
C LEU A 47 1.44 11.08 -5.31
N PRO A 48 2.65 10.77 -5.80
CA PRO A 48 3.51 11.78 -6.39
C PRO A 48 2.74 12.50 -7.51
N PHE A 49 2.53 13.80 -7.36
CA PHE A 49 1.68 14.58 -8.26
C PHE A 49 2.54 15.28 -9.31
N ILE A 50 2.34 14.89 -10.57
CA ILE A 50 2.82 15.62 -11.74
C ILE A 50 1.56 16.09 -12.47
N SER A 51 1.35 17.41 -12.54
CA SER A 51 0.12 17.98 -13.07
C SER A 51 0.02 17.86 -14.60
N LYS A 52 -1.19 17.96 -15.14
CA LYS A 52 -1.44 18.03 -16.60
C LYS A 52 -0.77 19.23 -17.30
N THR A 53 -0.24 20.19 -16.54
CA THR A 53 0.40 21.41 -17.02
C THR A 53 1.89 21.50 -16.64
N GLY A 54 2.54 20.38 -16.30
CA GLY A 54 3.94 20.32 -15.86
C GLY A 54 4.10 20.31 -14.33
N ILE A 55 5.33 20.54 -13.83
CA ILE A 55 5.65 20.55 -12.39
C ILE A 55 4.81 21.61 -11.66
N ALA A 56 3.74 21.18 -11.00
CA ALA A 56 3.07 21.99 -10.01
C ALA A 56 3.60 21.57 -8.65
N ILE A 57 4.38 22.47 -8.03
CA ILE A 57 4.92 22.34 -6.67
C ILE A 57 3.81 21.85 -5.74
N SER A 58 4.08 20.77 -4.99
CA SER A 58 3.18 20.14 -4.03
C SER A 58 2.33 21.19 -3.29
N SER A 59 1.02 21.20 -3.56
CA SER A 59 0.13 22.21 -2.98
C SER A 59 0.14 22.15 -1.44
N ARG A 60 -0.05 23.29 -0.75
CA ARG A 60 -0.14 23.34 0.73
C ARG A 60 -1.18 22.37 1.30
N SER A 61 -2.21 22.01 0.54
CA SER A 61 -3.21 21.01 0.95
C SER A 61 -2.67 19.59 0.97
N ILE A 62 -1.78 19.23 0.04
CA ILE A 62 -1.15 17.89 0.00
C ILE A 62 -0.22 17.73 1.21
N LEU A 63 0.68 18.69 1.46
CA LEU A 63 1.60 18.64 2.59
C LEU A 63 0.88 18.51 3.95
N ARG A 64 -0.22 19.25 4.13
CA ARG A 64 -1.05 19.15 5.34
C ARG A 64 -1.75 17.81 5.48
N ARG A 65 -2.19 17.21 4.37
CA ARG A 65 -2.78 15.87 4.39
C ARG A 65 -1.74 14.84 4.79
N GLU A 66 -0.53 14.95 4.25
CA GLU A 66 0.58 14.05 4.59
C GLU A 66 0.93 14.15 6.07
N GLU A 67 1.17 15.36 6.59
CA GLU A 67 1.43 15.60 8.01
C GLU A 67 0.35 14.98 8.90
N LYS A 68 -0.92 15.10 8.48
CA LYS A 68 -2.04 14.48 9.18
C LYS A 68 -2.01 12.95 9.13
N GLN A 69 -1.74 12.36 7.96
CA GLN A 69 -1.61 10.91 7.81
C GLN A 69 -0.50 10.39 8.73
N ARG A 70 0.68 11.03 8.69
CA ARG A 70 1.81 10.70 9.57
C ARG A 70 1.47 10.86 11.06
N SER A 71 0.63 11.83 11.41
CA SER A 71 0.12 11.97 12.78
C SER A 71 -0.84 10.83 13.18
N MET A 72 -1.75 10.42 12.29
CA MET A 72 -2.75 9.38 12.55
C MET A 72 -2.16 7.96 12.56
N PHE A 73 -1.25 7.69 11.63
CA PHE A 73 -0.72 6.35 11.32
C PHE A 73 0.68 6.14 11.87
N ARG A 74 0.98 6.68 13.05
CA ARG A 74 2.25 6.44 13.74
C ARG A 74 3.48 6.71 12.86
N GLY A 75 3.46 7.81 12.10
CA GLY A 75 4.55 8.27 11.23
C GLY A 75 4.42 7.86 9.76
N PHE A 76 3.56 6.90 9.42
CA PHE A 76 3.36 6.46 8.04
C PHE A 76 2.38 7.33 7.26
N THR A 77 2.50 7.38 5.93
CA THR A 77 1.44 7.88 5.05
C THR A 77 0.43 6.77 4.73
N ALA A 78 -0.74 7.15 4.21
CA ALA A 78 -1.68 6.14 3.72
C ALA A 78 -1.04 5.31 2.59
N LYS A 79 -0.31 5.94 1.66
CA LYS A 79 0.35 5.22 0.57
C LYS A 79 1.38 4.20 1.08
N GLU A 80 2.26 4.60 2.00
CA GLU A 80 3.27 3.73 2.59
C GLU A 80 2.64 2.49 3.26
N LEU A 81 1.50 2.64 3.93
CA LEU A 81 0.77 1.51 4.49
C LEU A 81 0.12 0.61 3.42
N LEU A 82 -0.36 1.17 2.31
CA LEU A 82 -0.89 0.39 1.18
C LEU A 82 0.20 -0.50 0.60
N ASP A 83 1.39 0.07 0.43
CA ASP A 83 2.53 -0.59 -0.17
C ASP A 83 3.03 -1.76 0.70
N LEU A 84 2.79 -1.70 2.01
CA LEU A 84 3.09 -2.78 2.96
C LEU A 84 1.97 -3.83 3.10
N ASP A 85 0.95 -3.80 2.22
CA ASP A 85 -0.29 -4.59 2.33
C ASP A 85 -0.99 -4.40 3.70
N ALA A 86 -0.73 -3.27 4.39
CA ALA A 86 -1.37 -2.96 5.66
C ALA A 86 -2.81 -2.48 5.44
N ASN A 87 -3.65 -2.68 6.44
CA ASN A 87 -5.06 -2.34 6.30
C ASN A 87 -5.23 -0.82 6.26
N ILE A 88 -5.45 -0.27 5.08
CA ILE A 88 -5.91 1.12 4.89
C ILE A 88 -7.14 1.18 4.00
N THR A 89 -7.88 0.06 3.91
CA THR A 89 -9.06 -0.18 3.06
C THR A 89 -8.73 -0.80 1.69
N ASN A 90 -7.81 -1.77 1.71
CA ASN A 90 -7.43 -2.63 0.59
C ASN A 90 -8.68 -3.23 -0.10
N SER A 91 -8.83 -3.00 -1.41
CA SER A 91 -9.90 -3.57 -2.23
C SER A 91 -9.72 -5.04 -2.56
N ARG A 92 -8.51 -5.60 -2.37
CA ARG A 92 -8.29 -7.00 -2.73
C ARG A 92 -9.20 -7.90 -1.90
N PRO A 93 -9.97 -8.80 -2.53
CA PRO A 93 -10.90 -9.64 -1.81
C PRO A 93 -10.12 -10.58 -0.90
N LEU A 94 -10.31 -10.44 0.40
CA LEU A 94 -9.83 -11.42 1.37
C LEU A 94 -10.80 -12.60 1.45
N LYS A 95 -10.27 -13.78 1.77
CA LYS A 95 -11.09 -14.95 2.06
C LYS A 95 -12.01 -14.66 3.26
N PRO A 96 -13.31 -14.96 3.16
CA PRO A 96 -14.19 -14.97 4.33
C PRO A 96 -13.65 -15.91 5.40
N SER A 97 -14.09 -15.69 6.64
CA SER A 97 -13.76 -16.61 7.73
C SER A 97 -14.39 -17.97 7.51
N ASP A 98 -13.60 -19.04 7.63
CA ASP A 98 -14.07 -20.44 7.65
C ASP A 98 -14.12 -21.00 9.08
N LEU A 99 -13.93 -20.15 10.10
CA LEU A 99 -13.91 -20.58 11.50
C LEU A 99 -15.27 -21.16 11.91
N ASP A 100 -15.29 -22.45 12.14
CA ASP A 100 -16.44 -23.22 12.63
C ASP A 100 -16.24 -23.71 14.07
N SER A 101 -15.15 -23.29 14.71
CA SER A 101 -14.83 -23.69 16.08
C SER A 101 -15.96 -23.35 17.07
N PRO A 102 -16.18 -24.20 18.09
CA PRO A 102 -17.14 -23.90 19.14
C PRO A 102 -16.80 -22.62 19.89
N ILE A 103 -17.83 -21.85 20.26
CA ILE A 103 -17.66 -20.72 21.17
C ILE A 103 -17.50 -21.28 22.58
N HIS A 104 -16.43 -20.88 23.27
CA HIS A 104 -16.11 -21.32 24.63
C HIS A 104 -17.28 -21.04 25.59
N PRO A 105 -17.62 -21.95 26.53
CA PRO A 105 -18.79 -21.82 27.39
C PRO A 105 -18.88 -20.53 28.21
N CYS A 106 -17.76 -19.87 28.51
CA CYS A 106 -17.77 -18.57 29.21
C CYS A 106 -18.44 -17.46 28.38
N PHE A 107 -18.44 -17.55 27.05
CA PHE A 107 -19.02 -16.54 26.16
C PHE A 107 -20.45 -16.83 25.73
N LYS A 108 -21.06 -17.93 26.19
CA LYS A 108 -22.43 -18.29 25.82
C LYS A 108 -23.38 -17.12 26.06
N ARG A 109 -24.41 -16.99 25.20
CA ARG A 109 -25.33 -15.84 25.21
C ARG A 109 -25.96 -15.55 26.58
N SER A 110 -26.18 -16.57 27.40
CA SER A 110 -26.74 -16.43 28.75
C SER A 110 -25.78 -15.81 29.78
N ARG A 111 -24.48 -15.69 29.48
CA ARG A 111 -23.47 -15.00 30.31
C ARG A 111 -23.42 -13.50 30.03
N TRP A 112 -24.17 -13.02 29.05
CA TRP A 112 -24.30 -11.61 28.76
C TRP A 112 -25.48 -11.02 29.50
N LEU A 113 -25.27 -9.85 30.11
CA LEU A 113 -26.31 -9.12 30.83
C LEU A 113 -27.46 -8.81 29.88
N GLN A 114 -28.66 -9.15 30.35
CA GLN A 114 -29.90 -8.88 29.66
C GLN A 114 -30.43 -7.51 30.07
N ARG A 115 -31.35 -6.97 29.27
CA ARG A 115 -32.06 -5.75 29.64
C ARG A 115 -32.85 -6.00 30.92
N GLY A 116 -32.70 -5.11 31.91
CA GLY A 116 -33.41 -5.16 33.18
C GLY A 116 -33.43 -3.79 33.88
N PRO A 117 -34.11 -3.70 35.03
CA PRO A 117 -34.10 -2.48 35.85
C PRO A 117 -32.66 -2.10 36.21
N GLY A 118 -32.27 -0.84 35.96
CA GLY A 118 -30.92 -0.35 36.22
C GLY A 118 -29.88 -0.57 35.11
N HIS A 119 -30.26 -1.17 33.97
CA HIS A 119 -29.40 -1.37 32.81
C HIS A 119 -29.91 -0.55 31.60
N ASP A 120 -29.23 0.54 31.21
CA ASP A 120 -29.60 1.43 30.07
C ASP A 120 -28.57 1.38 28.92
N PRO A 121 -28.62 0.32 28.09
CA PRO A 121 -27.67 0.14 26.98
C PRO A 121 -27.95 1.13 25.85
N HIS A 122 -26.90 1.51 25.12
CA HIS A 122 -27.01 2.43 23.98
C HIS A 122 -27.94 1.89 22.89
N SER A 123 -28.67 2.79 22.22
CA SER A 123 -29.48 2.46 21.04
C SER A 123 -28.59 2.13 19.85
N LEU A 124 -29.02 1.22 18.96
CA LEU A 124 -28.35 0.99 17.68
C LEU A 124 -28.52 2.17 16.72
N GLY A 125 -29.56 3.01 16.91
CA GLY A 125 -29.79 4.20 16.09
C GLY A 125 -29.93 3.88 14.60
N THR A 126 -29.11 4.52 13.76
CA THR A 126 -29.12 4.33 12.30
C THR A 126 -28.57 2.98 11.85
N LEU A 127 -27.92 2.21 12.74
CA LEU A 127 -27.41 0.86 12.45
C LEU A 127 -28.49 -0.22 12.51
N GLY A 128 -29.67 0.10 13.07
CA GLY A 128 -30.80 -0.81 13.12
C GLY A 128 -31.71 -0.64 14.34
N PRO A 129 -32.76 -1.47 14.46
CA PRO A 129 -33.66 -1.44 15.60
C PRO A 129 -33.02 -2.09 16.84
N GLY A 130 -33.44 -1.63 18.02
CA GLY A 130 -33.03 -2.20 19.29
C GLY A 130 -31.80 -1.52 19.90
N ARG A 131 -31.14 -2.24 20.81
CA ARG A 131 -30.05 -1.73 21.65
C ARG A 131 -28.85 -2.66 21.63
N TRP A 132 -27.72 -2.16 22.12
CA TRP A 132 -26.47 -2.89 22.33
C TRP A 132 -26.58 -3.88 23.48
N VAL A 133 -27.22 -5.02 23.24
CA VAL A 133 -27.35 -6.15 24.17
C VAL A 133 -27.22 -7.46 23.41
N ALA A 134 -26.67 -8.50 24.05
CA ALA A 134 -26.50 -9.79 23.41
C ALA A 134 -27.83 -10.48 23.05
N SER A 135 -28.94 -10.17 23.72
CA SER A 135 -30.29 -10.64 23.32
C SER A 135 -30.80 -10.04 22.01
N ASN A 136 -30.16 -9.00 21.48
CA ASN A 136 -30.45 -8.52 20.14
C ASN A 136 -29.74 -9.42 19.11
N ASP A 137 -30.50 -10.12 18.27
CA ASP A 137 -29.94 -11.07 17.29
C ASP A 137 -28.98 -10.41 16.30
N ARG A 138 -29.16 -9.12 15.98
CA ARG A 138 -28.22 -8.38 15.12
C ARG A 138 -26.85 -8.22 15.78
N VAL A 139 -26.86 -7.90 17.08
CA VAL A 139 -25.64 -7.77 17.89
C VAL A 139 -25.00 -9.14 18.08
N TRP A 140 -25.80 -10.17 18.39
CA TRP A 140 -25.29 -11.54 18.55
C TRP A 140 -24.62 -12.05 17.27
N LYS A 141 -25.25 -11.84 16.10
CA LYS A 141 -24.71 -12.27 14.81
C LYS A 141 -23.31 -11.71 14.52
N ILE A 142 -23.05 -10.45 14.87
CA ILE A 142 -21.71 -9.86 14.67
C ILE A 142 -20.70 -10.26 15.74
N LEU A 143 -21.17 -10.64 16.94
CA LEU A 143 -20.31 -11.12 18.02
C LEU A 143 -19.78 -12.53 17.76
N GLN A 144 -20.60 -13.42 17.19
CA GLN A 144 -20.24 -14.85 17.06
C GLN A 144 -18.85 -15.09 16.42
N PRO A 145 -18.48 -14.47 15.28
CA PRO A 145 -17.15 -14.67 14.70
C PRO A 145 -16.02 -14.20 15.63
N THR A 146 -16.18 -13.06 16.29
CA THR A 146 -15.23 -12.57 17.30
C THR A 146 -15.12 -13.55 18.46
N LEU A 147 -16.23 -14.09 18.97
CA LEU A 147 -16.20 -15.02 20.10
C LEU A 147 -15.54 -16.36 19.76
N ARG A 148 -15.64 -16.82 18.50
CA ARG A 148 -14.87 -17.98 18.02
C ARG A 148 -13.37 -17.72 18.05
N LEU A 149 -12.93 -16.55 17.57
CA LEU A 149 -11.53 -16.14 17.66
C LEU A 149 -11.03 -16.06 19.10
N VAL A 150 -11.82 -15.46 20.00
CA VAL A 150 -11.45 -15.39 21.44
C VAL A 150 -11.31 -16.78 22.04
N SER A 151 -12.19 -17.70 21.64
CA SER A 151 -12.13 -19.10 22.11
C SER A 151 -10.85 -19.77 21.63
N LEU A 152 -10.48 -19.60 20.35
CA LEU A 152 -9.22 -20.11 19.80
C LEU A 152 -8.01 -19.47 20.47
N LEU A 153 -8.04 -18.16 20.75
CA LEU A 153 -6.99 -17.48 21.49
C LEU A 153 -6.81 -18.14 22.85
N LEU A 154 -7.83 -18.16 23.70
CA LEU A 154 -7.76 -18.75 25.05
C LEU A 154 -7.32 -20.24 25.05
N GLU A 155 -7.62 -21.00 24.01
CA GLU A 155 -7.16 -22.39 23.93
C GLU A 155 -5.67 -22.51 23.58
N ASN A 156 -5.10 -21.51 22.91
CA ASN A 156 -3.76 -21.52 22.33
C ASN A 156 -2.75 -20.58 23.00
N ILE A 157 -3.16 -19.73 23.96
CA ILE A 157 -2.23 -18.98 24.82
C ILE A 157 -1.26 -19.97 25.49
N ASN A 158 0.00 -19.57 25.65
CA ASN A 158 0.99 -20.38 26.34
C ASN A 158 0.48 -20.81 27.74
N LYS A 159 0.48 -22.11 28.03
CA LYS A 159 -0.04 -22.65 29.30
C LYS A 159 0.71 -22.09 30.52
N ASP A 160 1.97 -21.71 30.35
CA ASP A 160 2.79 -21.08 31.40
C ASP A 160 2.20 -19.74 31.89
N PHE A 161 1.47 -19.01 31.03
CA PHE A 161 0.77 -17.80 31.43
C PHE A 161 -0.31 -18.09 32.50
N TYR A 162 -1.18 -19.07 32.24
CA TYR A 162 -2.23 -19.48 33.17
C TYR A 162 -1.63 -19.94 34.50
N ASP A 163 -0.56 -20.73 34.42
CA ASP A 163 0.12 -21.26 35.59
C ASP A 163 0.79 -20.17 36.44
N SER A 164 1.47 -19.23 35.78
CA SER A 164 2.09 -18.08 36.44
C SER A 164 1.05 -17.24 37.19
N ILE A 165 -0.10 -17.00 36.57
CA ILE A 165 -1.20 -16.27 37.21
C ILE A 165 -1.75 -17.05 38.41
N LEU A 166 -2.06 -18.35 38.26
CA LEU A 166 -2.77 -19.14 39.26
C LEU A 166 -1.90 -19.65 40.41
N ARG A 167 -0.69 -20.11 40.09
CA ARG A 167 0.21 -20.83 41.02
C ARG A 167 1.60 -20.21 41.13
N GLY A 168 1.92 -19.19 40.33
CA GLY A 168 3.19 -18.47 40.43
C GLY A 168 3.38 -17.84 41.83
N PRO A 169 4.61 -17.93 42.40
CA PRO A 169 4.89 -17.39 43.73
C PRO A 169 4.72 -15.87 43.76
N ARG A 170 4.19 -15.32 44.87
CA ARG A 170 4.05 -13.88 45.08
C ARG A 170 5.21 -13.37 45.94
N THR A 171 5.97 -12.40 45.45
CA THR A 171 7.09 -11.79 46.16
C THR A 171 6.86 -10.28 46.33
N PRO A 172 7.21 -9.67 47.49
CA PRO A 172 7.22 -8.22 47.62
C PRO A 172 8.09 -7.55 46.55
N ILE A 173 7.72 -6.33 46.15
CA ILE A 173 8.57 -5.51 45.28
C ILE A 173 9.76 -5.01 46.10
N ASP A 174 10.95 -5.12 45.52
CA ASP A 174 12.17 -4.55 46.08
C ASP A 174 12.02 -3.02 46.20
N PRO A 175 12.17 -2.43 47.40
CA PRO A 175 12.08 -0.99 47.60
C PRO A 175 12.94 -0.15 46.67
N ASP A 176 14.09 -0.68 46.24
CA ASP A 176 15.02 0.01 45.32
C ASP A 176 14.44 0.15 43.91
N ARG A 177 13.31 -0.51 43.60
CA ARG A 177 12.59 -0.37 42.33
C ARG A 177 11.52 0.71 42.37
N PHE A 178 11.15 1.25 43.54
CA PHE A 178 10.15 2.31 43.61
C PHE A 178 10.70 3.64 43.06
N PRO A 179 9.85 4.44 42.38
CA PRO A 179 10.26 5.77 41.93
C PRO A 179 10.59 6.66 43.13
N ASP A 180 11.59 7.54 42.97
CA ASP A 180 12.03 8.42 44.06
C ASP A 180 10.94 9.40 44.52
N ASN A 181 10.05 9.77 43.59
CA ASN A 181 8.88 10.62 43.84
C ASN A 181 7.61 9.87 43.39
N PRO A 182 7.07 8.96 44.22
CA PRO A 182 5.87 8.23 43.86
C PRO A 182 4.66 9.17 43.75
N PRO A 183 3.66 8.85 42.91
CA PRO A 183 2.44 9.63 42.81
C PRO A 183 1.71 9.65 44.16
N ALA A 184 0.95 10.72 44.44
CA ALA A 184 0.26 10.91 45.72
C ALA A 184 -0.71 9.77 46.10
N CYS A 185 -1.17 8.97 45.14
CA CYS A 185 -1.99 7.78 45.37
C CYS A 185 -1.21 6.57 45.93
N ALA A 186 0.11 6.52 45.79
CA ALA A 186 0.97 5.43 46.24
C ALA A 186 1.48 5.69 47.67
N THR A 187 0.60 5.53 48.66
CA THR A 187 0.98 5.64 50.07
C THR A 187 1.99 4.56 50.45
N GLN A 188 2.76 4.77 51.52
CA GLN A 188 3.72 3.77 52.01
C GLN A 188 3.05 2.41 52.29
N GLU A 189 1.83 2.42 52.84
CA GLU A 189 1.03 1.21 53.06
C GLU A 189 0.69 0.50 51.73
N ALA A 190 0.27 1.24 50.70
CA ALA A 190 0.00 0.69 49.38
C ALA A 190 1.26 0.07 48.75
N LEU A 191 2.40 0.75 48.83
CA LEU A 191 3.68 0.23 48.34
C LEU A 191 4.07 -1.10 48.98
N HIS A 192 3.84 -1.27 50.29
CA HIS A 192 4.09 -2.53 51.00
C HIS A 192 3.13 -3.66 50.61
N THR A 193 2.02 -3.38 49.94
CA THR A 193 1.07 -4.40 49.44
C THR A 193 1.37 -4.87 48.02
N LEU A 194 2.18 -4.13 47.26
CA LEU A 194 2.56 -4.50 45.89
C LEU A 194 3.36 -5.81 45.85
N ARG A 195 3.04 -6.66 44.87
CA ARG A 195 3.69 -7.95 44.67
C ARG A 195 4.11 -8.11 43.22
N SER A 196 5.16 -8.89 42.99
CA SER A 196 5.49 -9.49 41.69
C SER A 196 5.21 -11.00 41.72
N TYR A 197 5.01 -11.59 40.54
CA TYR A 197 4.96 -13.03 40.36
C TYR A 197 5.77 -13.49 39.16
N LYS A 198 6.14 -14.77 39.15
CA LYS A 198 6.94 -15.37 38.08
C LYS A 198 6.44 -16.76 37.71
N SER A 199 6.91 -17.27 36.57
CA SER A 199 6.72 -18.67 36.20
C SER A 199 7.35 -19.60 37.24
N ARG A 200 6.75 -20.79 37.41
CA ARG A 200 7.33 -21.89 38.20
C ARG A 200 8.43 -22.63 37.44
N GLY A 201 8.65 -22.34 36.16
CA GLY A 201 9.67 -22.95 35.32
C GLY A 201 9.37 -24.41 34.98
N LEU A 202 8.09 -24.79 34.93
CA LEU A 202 7.69 -26.16 34.62
C LEU A 202 7.94 -26.49 33.15
N PRO A 203 8.32 -27.74 32.82
CA PRO A 203 8.46 -28.18 31.43
C PRO A 203 7.15 -27.99 30.65
N PRO A 204 7.19 -27.68 29.33
CA PRO A 204 5.98 -27.43 28.53
C PRO A 204 4.92 -28.55 28.51
N GLN A 205 5.31 -29.78 28.83
CA GLN A 205 4.44 -30.96 28.86
C GLN A 205 3.93 -31.32 30.27
N ASP A 206 4.28 -30.52 31.28
CA ASP A 206 3.88 -30.78 32.66
C ASP A 206 2.34 -30.70 32.80
N PRO A 207 1.68 -31.71 33.36
CA PRO A 207 0.22 -31.74 33.51
C PRO A 207 -0.31 -30.61 34.41
N ALA A 208 0.50 -30.05 35.31
CA ALA A 208 0.08 -28.94 36.16
C ALA A 208 -0.20 -27.66 35.34
N LEU A 209 0.54 -27.42 34.26
CA LEU A 209 0.27 -26.30 33.35
C LEU A 209 -1.11 -26.43 32.69
N GLN A 210 -1.47 -27.67 32.33
CA GLN A 210 -2.77 -28.00 31.76
C GLN A 210 -3.89 -27.79 32.78
N GLN A 211 -3.68 -28.27 34.01
CA GLN A 211 -4.64 -28.10 35.11
C GLN A 211 -4.88 -26.62 35.43
N SER A 212 -3.83 -25.81 35.54
CA SER A 212 -3.96 -24.37 35.83
C SER A 212 -4.76 -23.63 34.75
N ARG A 213 -4.57 -24.00 33.49
CA ARG A 213 -5.40 -23.48 32.39
C ARG A 213 -6.86 -23.87 32.59
N ASP A 214 -7.14 -25.14 32.79
CA ASP A 214 -8.51 -25.65 32.85
C ASP A 214 -9.27 -25.09 34.07
N ASP A 215 -8.59 -24.92 35.21
CA ASP A 215 -9.14 -24.28 36.41
C ASP A 215 -9.53 -22.82 36.17
N LEU A 216 -8.66 -22.04 35.51
CA LEU A 216 -8.97 -20.64 35.19
C LEU A 216 -10.07 -20.51 34.13
N LEU A 217 -10.06 -21.33 33.08
CA LEU A 217 -11.12 -21.32 32.06
C LEU A 217 -12.48 -21.77 32.62
N LYS A 218 -12.47 -22.72 33.56
CA LYS A 218 -13.66 -23.09 34.34
C LYS A 218 -14.13 -21.92 35.21
N GLY A 219 -13.21 -21.25 35.91
CA GLY A 219 -13.50 -20.06 36.70
C GLY A 219 -14.14 -18.95 35.86
N LEU A 220 -13.60 -18.65 34.67
CA LEU A 220 -14.20 -17.72 33.71
C LEU A 220 -15.63 -18.15 33.36
N THR A 221 -15.83 -19.45 33.12
CA THR A 221 -17.16 -19.99 32.79
C THR A 221 -18.15 -19.84 33.93
N GLU A 222 -17.73 -19.96 35.19
CA GLU A 222 -18.61 -19.91 36.36
C GLU A 222 -18.96 -18.48 36.78
N TYR A 223 -17.95 -17.61 36.86
CA TYR A 223 -18.02 -16.35 37.61
C TYR A 223 -17.99 -15.07 36.75
N VAL A 224 -17.71 -15.17 35.45
CA VAL A 224 -17.62 -14.00 34.56
C VAL A 224 -18.93 -13.78 33.82
N SER A 225 -19.32 -12.51 33.72
CA SER A 225 -20.41 -12.04 32.87
C SER A 225 -19.94 -10.88 31.99
N PHE A 226 -20.66 -10.66 30.89
CA PHE A 226 -20.31 -9.66 29.88
C PHE A 226 -21.43 -8.64 29.70
N ARG A 227 -21.09 -7.38 29.45
CA ARG A 227 -22.05 -6.36 28.98
C ARG A 227 -21.40 -5.41 28.00
N PHE A 228 -22.22 -4.69 27.24
CA PHE A 228 -21.77 -3.49 26.56
C PHE A 228 -21.87 -2.30 27.52
N ARG A 229 -21.04 -1.28 27.28
CA ARG A 229 -21.11 -0.02 28.00
C ARG A 229 -22.52 0.58 27.89
N GLU A 230 -22.95 1.22 28.97
CA GLU A 230 -24.22 1.89 29.11
C GLU A 230 -24.05 3.42 29.05
N LYS A 231 -25.15 4.17 29.17
CA LYS A 231 -25.09 5.64 29.16
C LYS A 231 -24.55 6.23 30.46
N SER A 232 -24.69 5.53 31.58
CA SER A 232 -24.23 5.95 32.90
C SER A 232 -22.73 5.72 33.12
N ASP A 233 -22.07 4.93 32.26
CA ASP A 233 -20.64 4.69 32.36
C ASP A 233 -19.87 5.95 31.93
N ILE A 234 -19.22 6.60 32.90
CA ILE A 234 -18.50 7.87 32.70
C ILE A 234 -17.07 7.68 32.16
N LEU A 235 -16.51 6.48 32.30
CA LEU A 235 -15.15 6.17 31.88
C LEU A 235 -15.12 5.73 30.40
N VAL A 236 -14.10 6.20 29.68
CA VAL A 236 -13.86 5.85 28.28
C VAL A 236 -12.73 4.83 28.20
N TYR A 237 -13.05 3.60 27.83
CA TYR A 237 -12.13 2.49 27.64
C TYR A 237 -12.58 1.61 26.46
N ASN A 238 -11.70 0.74 25.95
CA ASN A 238 -12.07 -0.25 24.93
C ASN A 238 -12.79 -1.46 25.54
N GLY A 239 -12.27 -1.90 26.68
CA GLY A 239 -12.81 -2.90 27.59
C GLY A 239 -12.47 -2.48 29.02
N CYS A 240 -13.19 -3.03 30.00
CA CYS A 240 -12.87 -2.88 31.41
C CYS A 240 -13.41 -4.07 32.19
N THR A 241 -12.62 -4.55 33.13
CA THR A 241 -12.98 -5.64 34.03
C THR A 241 -13.21 -5.11 35.43
N ALA A 242 -14.38 -5.41 35.99
CA ALA A 242 -14.68 -5.15 37.40
C ALA A 242 -14.81 -6.47 38.14
N LEU A 243 -14.20 -6.56 39.33
CA LEU A 243 -14.26 -7.72 40.21
C LEU A 243 -14.87 -7.37 41.56
N GLY A 244 -15.58 -8.33 42.15
CA GLY A 244 -16.11 -8.21 43.50
C GLY A 244 -16.49 -9.56 44.09
N ILE A 245 -16.90 -9.56 45.36
CA ILE A 245 -17.49 -10.72 46.02
C ILE A 245 -19.00 -10.55 46.07
N TYR A 246 -19.70 -11.61 45.69
CA TYR A 246 -21.13 -11.77 45.92
C TYR A 246 -21.34 -12.77 47.06
N THR A 247 -22.10 -12.35 48.07
CA THR A 247 -22.57 -13.21 49.14
C THR A 247 -23.99 -13.67 48.81
N ASP A 248 -24.20 -14.98 48.69
CA ASP A 248 -25.53 -15.53 48.45
C ASP A 248 -26.40 -15.49 49.72
N THR A 249 -27.67 -15.89 49.58
CA THR A 249 -28.63 -15.92 50.71
C THR A 249 -28.24 -16.87 51.83
N ASN A 250 -27.34 -17.82 51.57
CA ASN A 250 -26.82 -18.79 52.55
C ASN A 250 -25.50 -18.31 53.18
N GLY A 251 -25.04 -17.09 52.86
CA GLY A 251 -23.78 -16.53 53.35
C GLY A 251 -22.54 -17.00 52.57
N ASN A 252 -22.67 -17.79 51.50
CA ASN A 252 -21.53 -18.23 50.72
C ASN A 252 -20.97 -17.08 49.89
N ARG A 253 -19.66 -16.86 49.99
CA ARG A 253 -18.93 -15.82 49.27
C ARG A 253 -18.31 -16.38 48.00
N SER A 254 -18.74 -15.85 46.86
CA SER A 254 -18.29 -16.24 45.52
C SER A 254 -17.75 -15.02 44.77
N PRO A 255 -16.75 -15.18 43.90
CA PRO A 255 -16.27 -14.07 43.10
C PRO A 255 -17.29 -13.78 41.99
N ARG A 256 -17.37 -12.51 41.60
CA ARG A 256 -18.13 -12.08 40.42
C ARG A 256 -17.28 -11.11 39.63
N ALA A 257 -17.07 -11.42 38.36
CA ALA A 257 -16.36 -10.57 37.42
C ALA A 257 -17.31 -10.10 36.32
N LEU A 258 -17.26 -8.81 36.00
CA LEU A 258 -18.03 -8.18 34.95
C LEU A 258 -17.08 -7.54 33.94
N ILE A 259 -17.08 -8.06 32.73
CA ILE A 259 -16.35 -7.48 31.60
C ILE A 259 -17.31 -6.55 30.84
N THR A 260 -16.96 -5.27 30.78
CA THR A 260 -17.71 -4.24 30.06
C THR A 260 -16.98 -3.86 28.78
N LEU A 261 -17.65 -3.99 27.64
CA LEU A 261 -17.07 -3.73 26.31
C LEU A 261 -17.63 -2.44 25.72
N ASP A 262 -16.78 -1.62 25.10
CA ASP A 262 -17.25 -0.44 24.38
C ASP A 262 -17.95 -0.84 23.08
N GLN A 263 -19.23 -0.51 22.98
CA GLN A 263 -20.04 -0.82 21.80
C GLN A 263 -19.50 -0.18 20.51
N ARG A 264 -18.80 0.96 20.62
CA ARG A 264 -18.24 1.69 19.47
C ARG A 264 -17.18 0.88 18.73
N ASN A 265 -16.54 -0.08 19.39
CA ASN A 265 -15.61 -1.02 18.76
C ASN A 265 -16.31 -2.06 17.86
N TYR A 266 -17.64 -2.20 17.97
CA TYR A 266 -18.44 -3.18 17.23
C TYR A 266 -19.41 -2.53 16.24
N GLU A 267 -19.72 -1.23 16.41
CA GLU A 267 -20.55 -0.44 15.49
C GLU A 267 -20.15 -0.59 14.01
N PRO A 268 -18.85 -0.58 13.63
CA PRO A 268 -18.45 -0.78 12.24
C PRO A 268 -18.91 -2.11 11.65
N LEU A 269 -18.98 -3.19 12.44
CA LEU A 269 -19.39 -4.51 11.97
C LEU A 269 -20.86 -4.58 11.53
N LEU A 270 -21.70 -3.65 11.99
CA LEU A 270 -23.10 -3.50 11.57
C LEU A 270 -23.27 -2.65 10.30
N ARG A 271 -22.24 -1.95 9.84
CA ARG A 271 -22.30 -1.16 8.61
C ARG A 271 -22.35 -2.08 7.39
N LYS A 272 -23.16 -1.70 6.39
CA LYS A 272 -23.31 -2.46 5.14
C LYS A 272 -22.13 -2.27 4.19
N ASN A 273 -21.43 -1.14 4.28
CA ASN A 273 -20.41 -0.70 3.35
C ASN A 273 -18.97 -0.91 3.86
N ILE A 274 -18.72 -1.88 4.74
CA ILE A 274 -17.34 -2.24 5.15
C ILE A 274 -16.78 -3.36 4.26
N THR A 275 -15.51 -3.27 3.90
CA THR A 275 -14.78 -4.31 3.17
C THR A 275 -14.57 -5.55 4.04
N THR A 276 -14.16 -6.66 3.40
CA THR A 276 -13.73 -7.85 4.14
C THR A 276 -12.53 -7.54 5.03
N SER A 277 -11.53 -6.79 4.55
CA SER A 277 -10.35 -6.42 5.37
C SER A 277 -10.72 -5.65 6.63
N GLU A 278 -11.61 -4.65 6.51
CA GLU A 278 -12.14 -3.90 7.65
C GLU A 278 -12.89 -4.82 8.62
N ARG A 279 -13.72 -5.73 8.11
CA ARG A 279 -14.47 -6.67 8.95
C ARG A 279 -13.55 -7.57 9.77
N LEU A 280 -12.60 -8.23 9.11
CA LEU A 280 -11.69 -9.17 9.76
C LEU A 280 -10.77 -8.44 10.76
N SER A 281 -10.26 -7.25 10.44
CA SER A 281 -9.41 -6.50 11.37
C SER A 281 -10.16 -6.06 12.64
N TYR A 282 -11.44 -5.68 12.51
CA TYR A 282 -12.28 -5.35 13.66
C TYR A 282 -12.61 -6.56 14.53
N GLN A 283 -12.92 -7.70 13.90
CA GLN A 283 -13.13 -8.96 14.61
C GLN A 283 -11.88 -9.38 15.39
N TRP A 284 -10.71 -9.25 14.78
CA TRP A 284 -9.43 -9.51 15.44
C TRP A 284 -9.15 -8.56 16.61
N ARG A 285 -9.23 -7.23 16.40
CA ARG A 285 -9.03 -6.22 17.45
C ARG A 285 -9.93 -6.49 18.66
N THR A 286 -11.21 -6.72 18.40
CA THR A 286 -12.20 -6.97 19.46
C THR A 286 -11.97 -8.31 20.15
N ALA A 287 -11.48 -9.32 19.44
CA ALA A 287 -11.10 -10.60 20.04
C ALA A 287 -9.91 -10.43 21.00
N ILE A 288 -8.89 -9.67 20.60
CA ILE A 288 -7.76 -9.33 21.49
C ILE A 288 -8.27 -8.56 22.72
N THR A 289 -9.15 -7.57 22.55
CA THR A 289 -9.73 -6.82 23.69
C THR A 289 -10.49 -7.74 24.66
N ILE A 290 -11.33 -8.66 24.18
CA ILE A 290 -12.06 -9.58 25.08
C ILE A 290 -11.07 -10.51 25.81
N THR A 291 -10.06 -11.02 25.11
CA THR A 291 -9.03 -11.89 25.70
C THR A 291 -8.22 -11.15 26.76
N HIS A 292 -7.90 -9.88 26.49
CA HIS A 292 -7.22 -8.95 27.39
C HIS A 292 -8.03 -8.79 28.69
N GLU A 293 -9.32 -8.46 28.60
CA GLU A 293 -10.19 -8.34 29.78
C GLU A 293 -10.39 -9.69 30.51
N CYS A 294 -10.42 -10.81 29.79
CA CYS A 294 -10.44 -12.12 30.43
C CYS A 294 -9.19 -12.37 31.28
N SER A 295 -8.05 -11.76 30.95
CA SER A 295 -6.81 -11.89 31.71
C SER A 295 -6.89 -11.20 33.06
N HIS A 296 -7.45 -9.99 33.08
CA HIS A 296 -7.78 -9.29 34.32
C HIS A 296 -8.76 -10.09 35.19
N ALA A 297 -9.78 -10.70 34.58
CA ALA A 297 -10.70 -11.57 35.29
C ALA A 297 -10.01 -12.83 35.85
N MET A 298 -9.13 -13.47 35.07
CA MET A 298 -8.35 -14.64 35.52
C MET A 298 -7.42 -14.29 36.68
N GLN A 299 -6.77 -13.13 36.64
CA GLN A 299 -5.92 -12.65 37.72
C GLN A 299 -6.72 -12.52 39.02
N GLY A 300 -7.87 -11.85 38.99
CA GLY A 300 -8.67 -11.67 40.19
C GLY A 300 -9.29 -12.99 40.70
N LEU A 301 -9.64 -13.92 39.80
CA LEU A 301 -10.05 -15.28 40.18
C LEU A 301 -8.92 -16.06 40.85
N ALA A 302 -7.68 -15.94 40.34
CA ALA A 302 -6.52 -16.57 40.97
C ALA A 302 -6.26 -16.04 42.38
N GLU A 303 -6.37 -14.72 42.60
CA GLU A 303 -6.24 -14.16 43.95
C GLU A 303 -7.39 -14.59 44.86
N TYR A 304 -8.62 -14.73 44.35
CA TYR A 304 -9.73 -15.31 45.10
C TYR A 304 -9.43 -16.76 45.53
N TYR A 305 -8.94 -17.61 44.62
CA TYR A 305 -8.60 -18.99 44.94
C TYR A 305 -7.50 -19.07 46.00
N ARG A 306 -6.45 -18.23 45.90
CA ARG A 306 -5.39 -18.16 46.92
C ARG A 306 -5.91 -17.71 48.29
N ALA A 307 -6.74 -16.66 48.31
CA ALA A 307 -7.31 -16.15 49.56
C ALA A 307 -8.25 -17.18 50.20
N LYS A 308 -8.99 -17.94 49.40
CA LYS A 308 -9.81 -19.05 49.87
C LYS A 308 -8.96 -20.19 50.43
N GLU A 309 -7.92 -20.62 49.71
CA GLU A 309 -6.97 -21.66 50.17
C GLU A 309 -6.26 -21.24 51.47
N SER A 310 -5.95 -19.95 51.63
CA SER A 310 -5.25 -19.40 52.80
C SER A 310 -6.17 -18.96 53.94
N ASN A 311 -7.50 -19.10 53.78
CA ASN A 311 -8.51 -18.63 54.71
C ASN A 311 -8.44 -17.11 55.05
N THR A 312 -8.14 -16.27 54.05
CA THR A 312 -7.98 -14.81 54.15
C THR A 312 -8.98 -14.01 53.29
N LEU A 313 -10.14 -14.58 52.98
CA LEU A 313 -11.15 -13.93 52.13
C LEU A 313 -11.73 -12.64 52.73
N ASP A 314 -11.68 -12.47 54.05
CA ASP A 314 -12.10 -11.23 54.72
C ASP A 314 -11.17 -10.05 54.38
N ASP A 315 -9.90 -10.34 54.11
CA ASP A 315 -8.88 -9.38 53.71
C ASP A 315 -8.68 -9.31 52.19
N TRP A 316 -9.53 -9.99 51.40
CA TRP A 316 -9.41 -10.01 49.94
C TRP A 316 -9.62 -8.61 49.37
N ARG A 317 -8.54 -8.00 48.89
CA ARG A 317 -8.53 -6.68 48.23
C ARG A 317 -8.13 -6.86 46.77
N THR A 318 -9.00 -6.46 45.85
CA THR A 318 -8.78 -6.53 44.38
C THR A 318 -8.22 -5.22 43.81
N LYS A 319 -7.65 -4.35 44.65
CA LYS A 319 -7.38 -2.98 44.22
C LYS A 319 -6.17 -2.86 43.29
N GLU A 320 -5.20 -3.78 43.36
CA GLU A 320 -3.95 -3.70 42.60
C GLU A 320 -3.58 -5.05 41.99
N GLU A 321 -3.30 -5.05 40.69
CA GLU A 321 -2.76 -6.21 39.97
C GLU A 321 -1.28 -6.42 40.33
N PRO A 322 -0.77 -7.66 40.43
CA PRO A 322 0.65 -7.86 40.67
C PRO A 322 1.51 -7.61 39.41
N TYR A 323 2.75 -7.17 39.60
CA TYR A 323 3.75 -7.12 38.52
C TYR A 323 4.14 -8.53 38.07
N PHE A 324 4.64 -8.68 36.85
CA PHE A 324 5.22 -9.93 36.37
C PHE A 324 6.74 -9.82 36.32
N GLU A 325 7.44 -10.74 36.97
CA GLU A 325 8.90 -10.83 37.05
C GLU A 325 9.55 -9.47 37.35
N ASN A 326 10.40 -9.01 36.43
CA ASN A 326 11.09 -7.74 36.48
C ASN A 326 10.35 -6.65 35.69
N HIS A 327 9.12 -6.85 35.20
CA HIS A 327 8.38 -5.79 34.51
C HIS A 327 8.18 -4.58 35.44
N CYS A 328 8.17 -3.40 34.85
CA CYS A 328 8.01 -2.13 35.55
C CYS A 328 6.60 -1.54 35.46
N ILE A 329 5.67 -2.20 34.73
CA ILE A 329 4.28 -1.80 34.56
C ILE A 329 3.35 -2.96 34.95
N GLN A 330 2.29 -2.65 35.71
CA GLN A 330 1.20 -3.59 36.03
C GLN A 330 0.10 -3.52 34.97
N GLU A 331 0.06 -4.51 34.09
CA GLU A 331 -1.06 -4.67 33.16
C GLU A 331 -1.11 -6.13 32.71
N THR A 332 -1.99 -6.93 33.35
CA THR A 332 -2.08 -8.37 33.11
C THR A 332 -2.64 -8.71 31.72
N GLY A 333 -3.46 -7.85 31.13
CA GLY A 333 -3.97 -7.99 29.78
C GLY A 333 -2.90 -7.75 28.71
N PHE A 334 -2.01 -6.76 28.86
CA PHE A 334 -0.85 -6.57 27.98
C PHE A 334 0.19 -7.65 28.20
N LEU A 335 0.33 -8.16 29.43
CA LEU A 335 1.12 -9.36 29.66
C LEU A 335 0.56 -10.56 28.87
N MET A 336 -0.76 -10.76 28.86
CA MET A 336 -1.37 -11.80 28.04
C MET A 336 -1.09 -11.59 26.55
N GLU A 337 -1.23 -10.35 26.06
CA GLU A 337 -0.88 -10.01 24.68
C GLU A 337 0.60 -10.33 24.41
N GLN A 338 1.51 -10.03 25.33
CA GLN A 338 2.93 -10.37 25.23
C GLN A 338 3.15 -11.89 25.13
N PHE A 339 2.50 -12.70 25.98
CA PHE A 339 2.59 -14.16 25.93
C PHE A 339 1.97 -14.78 24.66
N SER A 340 1.01 -14.09 24.06
CA SER A 340 0.26 -14.60 22.92
C SER A 340 0.85 -14.12 21.59
N LEU A 341 1.33 -12.89 21.55
CA LEU A 341 1.70 -12.15 20.34
C LEU A 341 3.16 -11.68 20.37
N GLY A 342 3.88 -11.88 21.47
CA GLY A 342 5.24 -11.34 21.66
C GLY A 342 5.30 -9.82 21.82
N GLY A 343 4.14 -9.15 21.87
CA GLY A 343 3.97 -7.70 21.86
C GLY A 343 2.50 -7.35 21.95
N VAL A 344 2.16 -6.11 21.62
CA VAL A 344 0.84 -5.55 21.85
C VAL A 344 0.29 -4.92 20.56
N ILE A 345 -1.02 -5.08 20.30
CA ILE A 345 -1.65 -4.54 19.07
C ILE A 345 -2.32 -3.20 19.35
N ARG A 346 -2.06 -2.21 18.50
CA ARG A 346 -2.66 -0.88 18.58
C ARG A 346 -3.28 -0.46 17.26
N GLY A 347 -4.49 0.11 17.35
CA GLY A 347 -5.12 0.79 16.23
C GLY A 347 -4.63 2.25 16.11
N GLU A 348 -4.89 2.85 14.96
CA GLU A 348 -4.75 4.29 14.77
C GLU A 348 -5.63 5.12 15.73
N THR A 349 -5.21 6.35 15.98
CA THR A 349 -6.02 7.33 16.71
C THR A 349 -6.96 8.04 15.74
N ASN A 350 -8.24 7.67 15.75
CA ASN A 350 -9.24 8.33 14.91
C ASN A 350 -9.35 9.82 15.30
N PRO A 351 -9.41 10.75 14.34
CA PRO A 351 -9.64 12.16 14.65
C PRO A 351 -10.94 12.36 15.41
N LYS A 352 -10.96 13.22 16.43
CA LYS A 352 -12.20 13.60 17.13
C LYS A 352 -13.22 14.12 16.10
N GLY A 353 -14.45 13.59 16.13
CA GLY A 353 -15.52 13.94 15.19
C GLY A 353 -15.46 13.23 13.84
N SER A 354 -14.49 12.34 13.63
CA SER A 354 -14.42 11.48 12.45
C SER A 354 -15.48 10.35 12.52
N LEU A 355 -16.18 10.12 11.40
CA LEU A 355 -17.04 8.94 11.21
C LEU A 355 -16.25 7.69 10.78
N PHE A 356 -14.93 7.83 10.59
CA PHE A 356 -14.07 6.77 10.07
C PHE A 356 -13.83 5.68 11.13
N PRO A 357 -13.94 4.40 10.75
CA PRO A 357 -13.43 3.31 11.57
C PRO A 357 -11.89 3.35 11.64
N THR A 358 -11.29 2.80 12.71
CA THR A 358 -9.85 2.51 12.78
C THR A 358 -9.52 1.48 11.70
N ILE A 359 -8.76 1.87 10.69
CA ILE A 359 -8.45 0.99 9.56
C ILE A 359 -7.03 0.43 9.62
N ALA A 360 -6.04 1.17 10.14
CA ALA A 360 -4.67 0.69 10.32
C ALA A 360 -4.41 0.17 11.74
N PHE A 361 -3.64 -0.92 11.80
CA PHE A 361 -3.22 -1.60 13.01
C PHE A 361 -1.72 -1.82 13.01
N PHE A 362 -1.14 -1.74 14.21
CA PHE A 362 0.28 -1.82 14.44
C PHE A 362 0.56 -2.79 15.58
N TRP A 363 1.59 -3.60 15.43
CA TRP A 363 2.22 -4.30 16.55
C TRP A 363 3.29 -3.39 17.16
N THR A 364 3.46 -3.44 18.47
CA THR A 364 4.47 -2.65 19.21
C THR A 364 4.95 -3.41 20.45
N GLU A 365 6.20 -3.17 20.83
CA GLU A 365 6.83 -3.79 22.00
C GLU A 365 6.18 -3.33 23.31
N TRP A 366 6.13 -4.22 24.31
CA TRP A 366 5.73 -3.90 25.68
C TRP A 366 6.62 -4.64 26.68
N PRO A 367 7.09 -3.99 27.76
CA PRO A 367 6.91 -2.58 28.13
C PRO A 367 7.97 -1.64 27.50
N SER A 368 7.65 -0.33 27.39
CA SER A 368 8.47 0.77 26.85
C SER A 368 7.93 2.13 27.30
N THR A 369 8.64 3.25 27.06
CA THR A 369 8.20 4.59 27.49
C THR A 369 6.85 5.01 26.89
N TYR A 370 6.46 4.46 25.74
CA TYR A 370 5.13 4.64 25.14
C TYR A 370 3.99 4.33 26.12
N TRP A 371 4.21 3.36 27.02
CA TRP A 371 3.21 2.86 27.96
C TRP A 371 3.15 3.64 29.27
N ALA A 372 4.10 4.55 29.51
CA ALA A 372 4.20 5.28 30.77
C ALA A 372 3.00 6.21 31.05
N ASN A 373 2.28 6.63 29.99
CA ASN A 373 1.16 7.56 30.09
C ASN A 373 -0.22 6.90 30.34
N TYR A 374 -0.28 5.56 30.53
CA TYR A 374 -1.48 4.92 31.07
C TYR A 374 -1.55 5.23 32.57
N GLY A 375 -2.07 6.43 32.89
CA GLY A 375 -1.97 7.13 34.18
C GLY A 375 -2.68 6.49 35.39
N THR A 376 -2.78 5.17 35.44
CA THR A 376 -3.35 4.40 36.55
C THR A 376 -2.33 3.57 37.32
N ASN A 377 -1.10 3.42 36.80
CA ASN A 377 -0.12 2.48 37.34
C ASN A 377 1.08 3.17 37.97
N LEU A 378 1.54 2.66 39.12
CA LEU A 378 2.86 2.97 39.64
C LEU A 378 3.91 2.32 38.71
N ILE A 379 4.79 3.13 38.11
CA ILE A 379 5.86 2.61 37.26
C ILE A 379 7.11 2.40 38.12
N LEU A 380 7.66 1.20 38.10
CA LEU A 380 8.91 0.89 38.79
C LEU A 380 10.10 1.43 37.99
N LYS A 381 11.12 1.98 38.65
CA LYS A 381 12.28 2.60 37.98
C LYS A 381 13.29 1.59 37.42
N THR A 382 13.26 0.34 37.88
CA THR A 382 14.19 -0.72 37.47
C THR A 382 13.43 -1.97 37.04
N PRO A 383 13.76 -2.61 35.89
CA PRO A 383 14.62 -2.08 34.83
C PRO A 383 13.97 -0.81 34.22
N PRO A 384 14.80 0.11 33.69
CA PRO A 384 14.27 1.30 33.02
C PRO A 384 13.42 0.90 31.82
N LEU A 385 12.35 1.66 31.57
CA LEU A 385 11.58 1.53 30.33
C LEU A 385 12.46 1.90 29.14
N ASP A 386 12.36 1.11 28.06
CA ASP A 386 13.06 1.42 26.82
C ASP A 386 12.54 2.74 26.23
N PRO A 387 13.38 3.78 26.06
CA PRO A 387 13.00 5.02 25.41
C PRO A 387 12.86 4.89 23.89
N GLU A 388 13.31 3.77 23.32
CA GLU A 388 13.11 3.42 21.93
C GLU A 388 12.00 2.37 21.80
N TYR A 389 11.05 2.63 20.91
CA TYR A 389 9.96 1.70 20.64
C TYR A 389 9.52 1.79 19.20
N ASN A 390 8.87 0.74 18.69
CA ASN A 390 8.55 0.63 17.28
C ASN A 390 7.06 0.39 17.05
N PHE A 391 6.59 0.84 15.88
CA PHE A 391 5.29 0.45 15.34
C PHE A 391 5.48 -0.27 14.02
N TYR A 392 5.03 -1.53 13.97
CA TYR A 392 5.08 -2.38 12.79
C TYR A 392 3.68 -2.48 12.21
N PRO A 393 3.43 -2.00 10.98
CA PRO A 393 2.14 -2.19 10.32
C PRO A 393 1.76 -3.67 10.27
N ILE A 394 0.47 -3.97 10.48
CA ILE A 394 -0.05 -5.34 10.38
C ILE A 394 -0.65 -5.55 8.98
N PRO A 395 -0.11 -6.47 8.17
CA PRO A 395 -0.64 -6.76 6.83
C PRO A 395 -2.05 -7.36 6.88
N VAL A 396 -2.86 -7.15 5.85
CA VAL A 396 -4.21 -7.73 5.77
C VAL A 396 -4.20 -9.25 5.65
N THR A 397 -3.11 -9.86 5.15
CA THR A 397 -2.90 -11.31 5.19
C THR A 397 -2.96 -11.89 6.61
N HIS A 398 -2.50 -11.14 7.62
CA HIS A 398 -2.63 -11.56 9.00
C HIS A 398 -4.11 -11.74 9.39
N PHE A 399 -4.95 -10.76 9.06
CA PHE A 399 -6.37 -10.81 9.36
C PHE A 399 -7.08 -11.90 8.58
N GLU A 400 -6.71 -12.14 7.31
CA GLU A 400 -7.23 -13.28 6.56
C GLU A 400 -6.93 -14.59 7.29
N ASP A 401 -5.66 -14.85 7.58
CA ASP A 401 -5.19 -16.14 8.11
C ASP A 401 -5.70 -16.46 9.51
N VAL A 402 -5.75 -15.50 10.45
CA VAL A 402 -6.31 -15.77 11.79
C VAL A 402 -7.79 -16.13 11.73
N HIS A 403 -8.47 -15.81 10.62
CA HIS A 403 -9.85 -16.21 10.36
C HIS A 403 -9.95 -17.53 9.57
N GLN A 404 -8.84 -18.23 9.34
CA GLN A 404 -8.82 -19.53 8.69
C GLN A 404 -8.50 -20.67 9.66
N LEU A 405 -9.30 -21.74 9.68
CA LEU A 405 -9.15 -22.88 10.57
C LEU A 405 -7.86 -23.65 10.27
N HIS A 406 -7.48 -23.74 9.00
CA HIS A 406 -6.23 -24.39 8.58
C HIS A 406 -5.00 -23.70 9.20
N PHE A 407 -5.06 -22.38 9.42
CA PHE A 407 -3.97 -21.62 10.05
C PHE A 407 -3.79 -22.04 11.52
N TRP A 408 -4.88 -22.16 12.27
CA TRP A 408 -4.84 -22.63 13.66
C TRP A 408 -4.39 -24.10 13.77
N ASN A 409 -4.96 -24.97 12.95
CA ASN A 409 -4.72 -26.42 13.03
C ASN A 409 -3.30 -26.84 12.61
N HIS A 410 -2.65 -26.06 11.73
CA HIS A 410 -1.34 -26.42 11.20
C HIS A 410 -0.26 -25.42 11.60
N ALA A 411 -0.45 -24.12 11.38
CA ALA A 411 0.60 -23.13 11.60
C ALA A 411 0.77 -22.80 13.09
N ILE A 412 -0.31 -22.43 13.79
CA ILE A 412 -0.24 -22.15 15.24
C ILE A 412 0.13 -23.41 16.02
N LYS A 413 -0.43 -24.56 15.67
CA LYS A 413 -0.08 -25.84 16.30
C LYS A 413 1.42 -26.18 16.18
N ALA A 414 2.03 -25.91 15.02
CA ALA A 414 3.45 -26.23 14.79
C ALA A 414 4.39 -25.19 15.42
N PHE A 415 4.09 -23.90 15.28
CA PHE A 415 5.02 -22.84 15.62
C PHE A 415 4.74 -22.15 16.96
N GLY A 416 3.50 -22.23 17.44
CA GLY A 416 3.01 -21.62 18.68
C GLY A 416 2.36 -20.26 18.49
N ALA A 417 1.77 -19.73 19.57
CA ALA A 417 0.98 -18.50 19.56
C ALA A 417 1.77 -17.27 19.10
N HIS A 418 3.08 -17.16 19.39
CA HIS A 418 3.88 -16.00 18.97
C HIS A 418 3.83 -15.70 17.47
N MET A 419 3.45 -16.66 16.62
CA MET A 419 3.18 -16.41 15.20
C MET A 419 2.01 -15.42 14.94
N LEU A 420 1.21 -15.13 15.96
CA LEU A 420 0.11 -14.17 15.94
C LEU A 420 0.59 -12.71 16.01
N GLY A 421 1.77 -12.43 16.57
CA GLY A 421 2.35 -11.10 16.55
C GLY A 421 3.72 -11.15 15.89
N LEU A 422 3.88 -10.35 14.83
CA LEU A 422 5.07 -10.32 13.97
C LEU A 422 5.19 -11.50 12.99
N ARG A 423 4.48 -11.33 11.86
CA ARG A 423 4.39 -12.37 10.83
C ARG A 423 5.51 -12.41 9.81
N SER A 424 6.20 -11.30 9.54
CA SER A 424 7.44 -11.28 8.74
C SER A 424 7.93 -9.88 8.34
N LEU A 425 7.13 -8.82 8.51
CA LEU A 425 7.55 -7.44 8.19
C LEU A 425 8.70 -6.95 9.07
N ARG A 426 9.71 -6.37 8.44
CA ARG A 426 10.87 -5.69 9.03
C ARG A 426 10.76 -4.17 9.00
N VAL A 427 9.88 -3.64 8.16
CA VAL A 427 9.62 -2.20 8.05
C VAL A 427 8.84 -1.74 9.28
N ARG A 428 9.38 -0.73 9.96
CA ARG A 428 8.82 -0.17 11.19
C ARG A 428 9.01 1.33 11.25
N MET A 429 8.15 1.99 12.03
CA MET A 429 8.47 3.33 12.51
C MET A 429 9.16 3.21 13.87
N ARG A 430 10.41 3.64 13.97
CA ARG A 430 11.11 3.80 15.25
C ARG A 430 10.79 5.17 15.84
N TYR A 431 10.49 5.17 17.13
CA TYR A 431 10.31 6.35 17.96
C TYR A 431 11.45 6.40 18.98
N SER A 432 11.93 7.60 19.25
CA SER A 432 12.92 7.84 20.30
C SER A 432 12.58 9.11 21.09
N ASP A 433 12.52 8.99 22.42
CA ASP A 433 12.15 10.09 23.32
C ASP A 433 13.38 10.92 23.81
N PHE A 434 14.56 10.81 23.17
CA PHE A 434 15.74 11.63 23.52
C PHE A 434 15.56 13.11 23.11
N SER A 435 14.86 13.89 23.94
CA SER A 435 14.67 15.36 23.91
C SER A 435 13.85 15.96 22.75
N VAL A 436 13.81 15.32 21.58
CA VAL A 436 12.86 15.60 20.49
C VAL A 436 12.40 14.25 19.95
N GLN A 437 11.08 14.02 19.86
CA GLN A 437 10.56 12.79 19.26
C GLN A 437 10.99 12.68 17.81
N THR A 438 12.03 11.89 17.55
CA THR A 438 12.45 11.54 16.20
C THR A 438 11.64 10.33 15.74
N LYS A 439 11.17 10.40 14.49
CA LYS A 439 10.42 9.33 13.83
C LYS A 439 11.20 8.93 12.60
N THR A 440 11.69 7.70 12.57
CA THR A 440 12.44 7.17 11.43
C THR A 440 11.78 5.90 10.92
N ILE A 441 11.56 5.85 9.61
CA ILE A 441 11.26 4.58 8.95
C ILE A 441 12.55 3.78 8.93
N ASP A 442 12.54 2.63 9.56
CA ASP A 442 13.69 1.77 9.70
C ASP A 442 13.39 0.36 9.20
N VAL A 443 14.46 -0.31 8.78
CA VAL A 443 14.45 -1.72 8.40
C VAL A 443 15.42 -2.45 9.33
N VAL A 444 14.93 -3.45 10.04
CA VAL A 444 15.82 -4.24 10.90
C VAL A 444 16.69 -5.14 10.03
N ALA A 445 18.00 -4.86 10.03
CA ALA A 445 19.00 -5.82 9.62
C ALA A 445 19.22 -6.81 10.77
N GLY A 446 18.48 -7.92 10.80
CA GLY A 446 18.65 -8.96 11.83
C GLY A 446 17.37 -9.70 12.23
N GLN A 447 17.53 -10.67 13.13
CA GLN A 447 16.43 -11.42 13.76
C GLN A 447 15.71 -10.49 14.74
N LEU A 448 14.39 -10.33 14.59
CA LEU A 448 13.58 -9.54 15.53
C LEU A 448 13.46 -10.33 16.85
N ASP A 449 13.76 -9.69 17.98
CA ASP A 449 13.48 -10.26 19.31
C ASP A 449 11.98 -10.60 19.38
N GLY A 450 11.67 -11.85 19.76
CA GLY A 450 10.32 -12.41 19.72
C GLY A 450 10.03 -13.34 18.52
N SER A 451 10.94 -13.48 17.55
CA SER A 451 10.74 -14.34 16.36
C SER A 451 11.09 -15.83 16.54
N ASN A 452 10.88 -16.38 17.75
CA ASN A 452 11.16 -17.80 18.06
C ASN A 452 10.48 -18.79 17.10
N TRP A 453 9.40 -18.38 16.42
CA TRP A 453 8.74 -19.20 15.40
C TRP A 453 9.60 -19.39 14.14
N LYS A 454 10.44 -18.41 13.75
CA LYS A 454 11.35 -18.52 12.60
C LYS A 454 12.41 -19.58 12.85
N SER A 455 13.03 -19.58 14.03
CA SER A 455 13.98 -20.64 14.42
C SER A 455 13.33 -22.03 14.42
N LYS A 456 12.06 -22.14 14.81
CA LYS A 456 11.30 -23.40 14.70
C LYS A 456 11.01 -23.78 13.24
N HIS A 457 10.70 -22.81 12.38
CA HIS A 457 10.51 -23.03 10.95
C HIS A 457 11.81 -23.51 10.27
N ASP A 458 12.94 -22.87 10.58
CA ASP A 458 14.27 -23.27 10.08
C ASP A 458 14.63 -24.69 10.56
N ALA A 459 14.39 -25.00 11.83
CA ALA A 459 14.57 -26.35 12.36
C ALA A 459 13.65 -27.37 11.66
N LEU A 460 12.41 -27.00 11.36
CA LEU A 460 11.46 -27.86 10.65
C LEU A 460 11.93 -28.14 9.21
N LYS A 461 12.51 -27.15 8.52
CA LYS A 461 13.09 -27.31 7.18
C LYS A 461 14.24 -28.30 7.13
N LEU A 462 15.04 -28.37 8.19
CA LEU A 462 16.17 -29.30 8.27
C LEU A 462 15.74 -30.75 8.53
N LYS A 463 14.46 -30.99 8.84
CA LYS A 463 13.94 -32.33 9.12
C LYS A 463 13.81 -33.14 7.82
N GLN A 464 14.56 -34.24 7.71
CA GLN A 464 14.52 -35.13 6.54
C GLN A 464 13.16 -35.82 6.34
N ASN A 465 12.46 -36.18 7.43
CA ASN A 465 11.20 -36.92 7.39
C ASN A 465 10.06 -36.11 8.03
N MET A 466 9.45 -35.20 7.26
CA MET A 466 8.29 -34.42 7.69
C MET A 466 6.97 -35.19 7.49
N SER A 467 6.14 -35.20 8.53
CA SER A 467 4.73 -35.60 8.44
C SER A 467 3.95 -34.69 7.47
N ALA A 468 2.73 -35.09 7.10
CA ALA A 468 1.88 -34.27 6.23
C ALA A 468 1.53 -32.91 6.87
N ASP A 469 1.30 -32.88 8.18
CA ASP A 469 1.05 -31.64 8.93
C ASP A 469 2.28 -30.74 9.00
N GLU A 470 3.45 -31.33 9.22
CA GLU A 470 4.72 -30.59 9.23
C GLU A 470 5.03 -29.99 7.85
N ARG A 471 4.78 -30.73 6.76
CA ARG A 471 4.91 -30.19 5.40
C ARG A 471 3.96 -29.02 5.15
N ARG A 472 2.71 -29.12 5.59
CA ARG A 472 1.73 -28.02 5.50
C ARG A 472 2.18 -26.81 6.30
N ALA A 473 2.63 -26.99 7.54
CA ALA A 473 3.11 -25.91 8.39
C ALA A 473 4.37 -25.25 7.80
N CYS A 474 5.34 -26.04 7.33
CA CYS A 474 6.54 -25.53 6.67
C CYS A 474 6.19 -24.68 5.44
N SER A 475 5.29 -25.17 4.57
CA SER A 475 4.81 -24.44 3.39
C SER A 475 4.08 -23.15 3.76
N ALA A 476 3.28 -23.16 4.84
CA ALA A 476 2.64 -21.94 5.35
C ALA A 476 3.67 -20.92 5.84
N GLY A 477 4.69 -21.37 6.57
CA GLY A 477 5.83 -20.53 6.99
C GLY A 477 6.57 -19.93 5.80
N ASP A 478 6.86 -20.73 4.76
CA ASP A 478 7.50 -20.26 3.52
C ASP A 478 6.68 -19.18 2.82
N LYS A 479 5.37 -19.39 2.69
CA LYS A 479 4.46 -18.41 2.10
C LYS A 479 4.43 -17.10 2.88
N LEU A 480 4.52 -17.15 4.21
CA LEU A 480 4.51 -15.94 5.04
C LEU A 480 5.82 -15.16 4.94
N ILE A 481 6.96 -15.85 4.94
CA ILE A 481 8.28 -15.22 4.78
C ILE A 481 8.40 -14.59 3.39
N GLU A 482 8.07 -15.35 2.34
CA GLU A 482 8.16 -14.84 0.97
C GLU A 482 7.17 -13.69 0.72
N GLY A 483 5.98 -13.77 1.33
CA GLY A 483 5.00 -12.67 1.27
C GLY A 483 5.52 -11.34 1.76
N ALA A 484 6.06 -11.31 2.98
CA ALA A 484 6.62 -10.06 3.49
C ALA A 484 7.86 -9.62 2.72
N LYS A 485 8.71 -10.54 2.29
CA LYS A 485 9.88 -10.18 1.46
C LYS A 485 9.43 -9.44 0.19
N LEU A 486 8.39 -9.95 -0.48
CA LEU A 486 7.84 -9.31 -1.68
C LEU A 486 7.19 -7.94 -1.35
N SER A 487 6.41 -7.85 -0.27
CA SER A 487 5.81 -6.57 0.17
C SER A 487 6.87 -5.53 0.54
N GLU A 488 7.93 -5.94 1.25
CA GLU A 488 9.07 -5.09 1.59
C GLU A 488 9.81 -4.64 0.34
N GLN A 489 10.11 -5.56 -0.58
CA GLN A 489 10.76 -5.23 -1.85
C GLN A 489 9.95 -4.22 -2.67
N TYR A 490 8.63 -4.40 -2.73
CA TYR A 490 7.76 -3.43 -3.39
C TYR A 490 7.78 -2.08 -2.68
N PHE A 491 7.64 -2.05 -1.35
CA PHE A 491 7.74 -0.83 -0.56
C PHE A 491 9.06 -0.08 -0.81
N PHE A 492 10.20 -0.77 -0.84
CA PHE A 492 11.50 -0.15 -1.12
C PHE A 492 11.57 0.43 -2.53
N ASN A 493 11.12 -0.31 -3.53
CA ASN A 493 11.16 0.16 -4.91
C ASN A 493 10.22 1.36 -5.11
N SER A 494 9.06 1.36 -4.44
CA SER A 494 8.14 2.50 -4.48
C SER A 494 8.69 3.72 -3.75
N LYS A 495 9.36 3.53 -2.61
CA LYS A 495 10.03 4.62 -1.90
C LYS A 495 11.19 5.21 -2.72
N LYS A 496 11.99 4.35 -3.34
CA LYS A 496 13.06 4.79 -4.26
C LYS A 496 12.48 5.60 -5.42
N GLN A 497 11.38 5.14 -6.02
CA GLN A 497 10.68 5.88 -7.07
C GLN A 497 10.27 7.29 -6.62
N GLU A 498 9.80 7.47 -5.38
CA GLU A 498 9.49 8.77 -4.79
C GLU A 498 10.74 9.63 -4.59
N GLU A 499 11.81 9.05 -4.04
CA GLU A 499 13.09 9.72 -3.80
C GLU A 499 13.73 10.22 -5.10
N GLU A 500 13.72 9.42 -6.17
CA GLU A 500 14.24 9.83 -7.48
C GLU A 500 13.41 10.96 -8.10
N LEU A 501 12.08 10.92 -7.97
CA LEU A 501 11.24 12.03 -8.44
C LEU A 501 11.54 13.31 -7.66
N GLN A 502 11.70 13.22 -6.34
CA GLN A 502 12.04 14.36 -5.50
C GLN A 502 13.41 14.95 -5.88
N SER A 503 14.40 14.10 -6.18
CA SER A 503 15.72 14.52 -6.69
C SER A 503 15.60 15.30 -8.00
N ILE A 504 14.76 14.87 -8.95
CA ILE A 504 14.52 15.61 -10.20
C ILE A 504 13.89 16.99 -9.90
N LEU A 505 12.91 17.04 -9.00
CA LEU A 505 12.23 18.29 -8.63
C LEU A 505 13.20 19.28 -7.97
N GLU A 506 14.02 18.83 -7.03
CA GLU A 506 15.04 19.64 -6.35
C GLU A 506 16.11 20.11 -7.31
N PHE A 507 16.60 19.23 -8.19
CA PHE A 507 17.55 19.59 -9.24
C PHE A 507 17.01 20.71 -10.13
N ASN A 508 15.75 20.61 -10.56
CA ASN A 508 15.14 21.63 -11.44
C ASN A 508 14.95 22.97 -10.73
N VAL A 509 14.66 22.99 -9.42
CA VAL A 509 14.62 24.22 -8.62
C VAL A 509 16.01 24.85 -8.56
N ASN A 510 17.04 24.07 -8.23
CA ASN A 510 18.42 24.54 -8.15
C ASN A 510 18.97 25.00 -9.51
N LEU A 511 18.66 24.28 -10.59
CA LEU A 511 19.07 24.67 -11.95
C LEU A 511 18.58 26.07 -12.30
N LYS A 512 17.32 26.39 -11.96
CA LYS A 512 16.77 27.72 -12.19
C LYS A 512 17.56 28.80 -11.46
N GLU A 513 17.97 28.53 -10.21
CA GLU A 513 18.80 29.45 -9.41
C GLU A 513 20.21 29.59 -10.00
N ARG A 514 20.83 28.48 -10.43
CA ARG A 514 22.15 28.47 -11.10
C ARG A 514 22.14 29.27 -12.41
N LEU A 515 21.13 29.08 -13.26
CA LEU A 515 21.00 29.82 -14.52
C LEU A 515 20.78 31.33 -14.28
N GLN A 516 19.98 31.69 -13.26
CA GLN A 516 19.80 33.10 -12.87
C GLN A 516 21.10 33.72 -12.37
N ALA A 517 21.86 33.00 -11.53
CA ALA A 517 23.16 33.45 -11.06
C ALA A 517 24.17 33.61 -12.20
N ALA A 518 24.27 32.64 -13.12
CA ALA A 518 25.14 32.71 -14.28
C ALA A 518 24.78 33.88 -15.21
N ALA A 519 23.49 34.12 -15.44
CA ALA A 519 23.02 35.27 -16.22
C ALA A 519 23.38 36.61 -15.55
N MET A 520 23.25 36.71 -14.23
CA MET A 520 23.67 37.89 -13.47
C MET A 520 25.19 38.09 -13.54
N THR A 521 25.98 37.03 -13.39
CA THR A 521 27.45 37.10 -13.51
C THR A 521 27.89 37.53 -14.91
N ALA A 522 27.28 36.96 -15.96
CA ALA A 522 27.55 37.34 -17.34
C ALA A 522 27.18 38.81 -17.62
N PHE A 523 26.04 39.27 -17.11
CA PHE A 523 25.63 40.67 -17.21
C PHE A 523 26.59 41.61 -16.47
N SER A 524 27.03 41.26 -15.25
CA SER A 524 28.00 42.04 -14.49
C SER A 524 29.37 42.10 -15.19
N ALA A 525 29.83 41.00 -15.79
CA ALA A 525 31.07 40.96 -16.56
C ALA A 525 31.01 41.82 -17.84
N ALA A 526 29.83 41.91 -18.48
CA ALA A 526 29.63 42.74 -19.67
C ALA A 526 29.59 44.25 -19.36
N VAL A 527 29.28 44.64 -18.12
CA VAL A 527 29.10 46.06 -17.72
C VAL A 527 30.35 46.64 -17.02
N ALA A 528 31.30 45.83 -16.57
CA ALA A 528 32.54 46.28 -15.91
C ALA A 528 33.76 46.14 -16.84
N PRO A 529 34.28 47.24 -17.43
CA PRO A 529 35.48 47.17 -18.26
C PRO A 529 36.71 46.95 -17.38
N GLY A 530 37.38 45.81 -17.51
CA GLY A 530 38.77 45.64 -17.06
C GLY A 530 39.03 44.65 -15.91
N GLN A 531 38.06 43.85 -15.46
CA GLN A 531 38.37 42.70 -14.59
C GLN A 531 38.27 41.40 -15.39
N GLN A 532 39.37 40.64 -15.42
CA GLN A 532 39.38 39.24 -15.88
C GLN A 532 38.32 38.47 -15.10
N SER A 533 37.18 38.22 -15.72
CA SER A 533 36.12 37.46 -15.09
C SER A 533 36.53 36.00 -15.04
N THR A 534 36.20 35.32 -13.95
CA THR A 534 36.12 33.86 -13.94
C THR A 534 35.21 33.45 -15.09
N ASN A 535 35.76 32.68 -16.00
CA ASN A 535 35.20 32.34 -17.29
C ASN A 535 34.13 31.24 -17.09
N VAL A 536 32.96 31.61 -16.56
CA VAL A 536 31.81 30.69 -16.53
C VAL A 536 31.23 30.67 -17.93
N ASP A 537 31.53 29.62 -18.71
CA ASP A 537 30.91 29.39 -20.01
C ASP A 537 29.46 28.93 -19.79
N PRO A 538 28.45 29.78 -20.08
CA PRO A 538 27.06 29.43 -19.87
C PRO A 538 26.62 28.23 -20.72
N ARG A 539 27.31 27.96 -21.84
CA ARG A 539 27.00 26.84 -22.73
C ARG A 539 27.40 25.50 -22.10
N ALA A 540 28.59 25.42 -21.52
CA ALA A 540 29.04 24.23 -20.80
C ALA A 540 28.15 23.91 -19.59
N VAL A 541 27.68 24.93 -18.86
CA VAL A 541 26.75 24.76 -17.72
C VAL A 541 25.39 24.22 -18.17
N VAL A 542 24.92 24.65 -19.34
CA VAL A 542 23.66 24.16 -19.92
C VAL A 542 23.82 22.71 -20.36
N GLU A 543 24.91 22.36 -21.05
CA GLU A 543 25.17 21.00 -21.55
C GLU A 543 25.35 19.98 -20.40
N GLU A 544 26.15 20.31 -19.38
CA GLU A 544 26.29 19.49 -18.17
C GLU A 544 24.94 19.28 -17.46
N SER A 545 24.13 20.34 -17.38
CA SER A 545 22.80 20.23 -16.78
C SER A 545 21.84 19.34 -17.58
N MET A 546 21.95 19.28 -18.90
CA MET A 546 21.12 18.39 -19.72
C MET A 546 21.46 16.93 -19.40
N GLN A 547 22.75 16.60 -19.34
CA GLN A 547 23.23 15.26 -19.02
C GLN A 547 22.84 14.82 -17.61
N ASP A 548 22.95 15.73 -16.62
CA ASP A 548 22.50 15.48 -15.25
C ASP A 548 20.98 15.20 -15.21
N GLN A 549 20.18 16.00 -15.91
CA GLN A 549 18.73 15.77 -16.01
C GLN A 549 18.41 14.42 -16.64
N TYR A 550 19.12 14.04 -17.71
CA TYR A 550 18.98 12.73 -18.33
C TYR A 550 19.28 11.61 -17.34
N GLY A 551 20.41 11.69 -16.62
CA GLY A 551 20.79 10.70 -15.61
C GLY A 551 19.74 10.55 -14.50
N LEU A 552 19.16 11.65 -14.03
CA LEU A 552 18.10 11.64 -13.01
C LEU A 552 16.80 11.02 -13.55
N ILE A 553 16.36 11.41 -14.75
CA ILE A 553 15.15 10.84 -15.39
C ILE A 553 15.33 9.34 -15.64
N PHE A 554 16.50 8.94 -16.14
CA PHE A 554 16.82 7.54 -16.38
C PHE A 554 16.77 6.71 -15.10
N THR A 555 17.34 7.21 -14.01
CA THR A 555 17.33 6.54 -12.70
C THR A 555 15.92 6.44 -12.13
N ALA A 556 15.11 7.49 -12.27
CA ALA A 556 13.68 7.46 -11.89
C ALA A 556 12.86 6.47 -12.75
N ALA A 557 13.13 6.38 -14.06
CA ALA A 557 12.50 5.38 -14.93
C ALA A 557 12.84 3.95 -14.50
N LYS A 558 14.11 3.68 -14.16
CA LYS A 558 14.55 2.39 -13.60
C LYS A 558 13.89 2.08 -12.27
N ALA A 559 13.76 3.07 -11.37
CA ALA A 559 13.08 2.90 -10.09
C ALA A 559 11.60 2.55 -10.30
N HIS A 560 10.93 3.19 -11.26
CA HIS A 560 9.57 2.83 -11.65
C HIS A 560 9.49 1.40 -12.19
N CYS A 561 10.39 1.00 -13.08
CA CYS A 561 10.44 -0.38 -13.60
C CYS A 561 10.57 -1.40 -12.48
N ALA A 562 11.50 -1.17 -11.54
CA ALA A 562 11.68 -2.03 -10.38
C ALA A 562 10.42 -2.10 -9.48
N ALA A 563 9.68 -1.01 -9.33
CA ALA A 563 8.42 -0.98 -8.57
C ALA A 563 7.30 -1.77 -9.26
N VAL A 564 7.23 -1.70 -10.59
CA VAL A 564 6.27 -2.50 -11.38
C VAL A 564 6.62 -3.98 -11.32
N ASP A 565 7.90 -4.34 -11.46
CA ASP A 565 8.35 -5.73 -11.44
C ASP A 565 8.09 -6.38 -10.07
N SER A 566 8.35 -5.66 -8.97
CA SER A 566 8.04 -6.14 -7.63
C SER A 566 6.53 -6.20 -7.34
N TYR A 567 5.73 -5.28 -7.91
CA TYR A 567 4.27 -5.39 -7.88
C TYR A 567 3.79 -6.68 -8.56
N PHE A 568 4.27 -7.00 -9.75
CA PHE A 568 3.85 -8.23 -10.45
C PHE A 568 4.37 -9.50 -9.77
N ALA A 569 5.55 -9.46 -9.14
CA ALA A 569 6.01 -10.55 -8.28
C ALA A 569 5.03 -10.78 -7.11
N LEU A 570 4.56 -9.69 -6.48
CA LEU A 570 3.56 -9.75 -5.42
C LEU A 570 2.17 -10.23 -5.94
N ALA A 571 1.75 -9.76 -7.11
CA ALA A 571 0.47 -10.10 -7.74
C ALA A 571 0.42 -11.58 -8.12
N ASN A 572 1.50 -12.11 -8.69
CA ASN A 572 1.66 -13.53 -9.01
C ASN A 572 1.62 -14.43 -7.76
N SER A 573 1.92 -13.87 -6.58
CA SER A 573 1.77 -14.56 -5.28
C SER A 573 0.34 -14.47 -4.69
N GLY A 574 -0.56 -13.71 -5.32
CA GLY A 574 -1.94 -13.49 -4.87
C GLY A 574 -2.09 -12.44 -3.76
N LYS A 575 -1.11 -11.55 -3.57
CA LYS A 575 -1.04 -10.65 -2.41
C LYS A 575 -1.09 -9.16 -2.73
N ALA A 576 -1.08 -8.79 -4.01
CA ALA A 576 -1.00 -7.39 -4.39
C ALA A 576 -2.39 -6.69 -4.41
N PRO A 577 -2.53 -5.48 -3.86
CA PRO A 577 -3.73 -4.66 -4.02
C PRO A 577 -3.90 -4.10 -5.44
N LEU A 578 -5.11 -4.12 -6.00
CA LEU A 578 -5.38 -3.56 -7.33
C LEU A 578 -5.18 -2.03 -7.38
N GLU A 579 -5.37 -1.33 -6.27
CA GLU A 579 -5.12 0.11 -6.18
C GLU A 579 -3.65 0.45 -6.43
N VAL A 580 -2.73 -0.44 -6.05
CA VAL A 580 -1.30 -0.27 -6.31
C VAL A 580 -1.02 -0.24 -7.81
N GLN A 581 -1.66 -1.13 -8.59
CA GLN A 581 -1.56 -1.11 -10.06
C GLN A 581 -2.04 0.22 -10.63
N LYS A 582 -3.20 0.71 -10.16
CA LYS A 582 -3.76 2.00 -10.57
C LYS A 582 -2.80 3.15 -10.26
N HIS A 583 -2.16 3.12 -9.10
CA HIS A 583 -1.16 4.13 -8.70
C HIS A 583 0.09 4.08 -9.57
N LEU A 584 0.61 2.88 -9.86
CA LEU A 584 1.76 2.70 -10.74
C LEU A 584 1.46 3.17 -12.17
N LEU A 585 0.26 2.89 -12.69
CA LEU A 585 -0.15 3.33 -14.02
C LEU A 585 -0.29 4.86 -14.08
N LEU A 586 -0.91 5.46 -13.07
CA LEU A 586 -1.03 6.92 -12.98
C LEU A 586 0.34 7.59 -12.91
N PHE A 587 1.26 7.05 -12.09
CA PHE A 587 2.64 7.51 -12.07
C PHE A 587 3.29 7.40 -13.44
N ASN A 588 3.18 6.24 -14.10
CA ASN A 588 3.77 6.00 -15.41
C ASN A 588 3.30 7.04 -16.44
N GLN A 589 1.98 7.26 -16.50
CA GLN A 589 1.36 8.25 -17.38
C GLN A 589 1.89 9.68 -17.10
N SER A 590 1.87 10.08 -15.84
CA SER A 590 2.35 11.38 -15.38
C SER A 590 3.85 11.58 -15.65
N PHE A 591 4.66 10.57 -15.37
CA PHE A 591 6.12 10.61 -15.48
C PHE A 591 6.59 10.62 -16.93
N ARG A 592 5.94 9.86 -17.83
CA ARG A 592 6.22 9.93 -19.28
C ARG A 592 6.08 11.36 -19.79
N GLY A 593 4.96 12.01 -19.47
CA GLY A 593 4.73 13.39 -19.90
C GLY A 593 5.71 14.38 -19.30
N PHE A 594 6.04 14.21 -18.03
CA PHE A 594 7.03 15.04 -17.37
C PHE A 594 8.43 14.93 -17.98
N ALA A 595 8.91 13.69 -18.15
CA ALA A 595 10.22 13.43 -18.72
C ALA A 595 10.32 13.94 -20.17
N ARG A 596 9.24 13.79 -20.94
CA ARG A 596 9.16 14.28 -22.32
C ARG A 596 9.18 15.79 -22.40
N GLU A 597 8.47 16.48 -21.50
CA GLU A 597 8.46 17.94 -21.45
C GLU A 597 9.87 18.48 -21.17
N ILE A 598 10.63 17.84 -20.27
CA ILE A 598 12.04 18.19 -20.02
C ILE A 598 12.85 17.96 -21.30
N ALA A 599 12.78 16.75 -21.87
CA ALA A 599 13.57 16.39 -23.04
C ALA A 599 13.37 17.37 -24.21
N HIS A 600 12.12 17.63 -24.60
CA HIS A 600 11.82 18.48 -25.76
C HIS A 600 12.01 19.98 -25.52
N ARG A 601 12.03 20.46 -24.27
CA ARG A 601 12.25 21.88 -23.98
C ARG A 601 13.69 22.23 -23.66
N SER A 602 14.46 21.24 -23.22
CA SER A 602 15.73 21.51 -22.57
C SER A 602 16.90 20.76 -23.18
N TRP A 603 16.69 19.75 -24.03
CA TRP A 603 17.79 18.93 -24.55
C TRP A 603 18.08 19.17 -26.04
N THR A 604 19.28 18.77 -26.45
CA THR A 604 19.70 18.70 -27.86
C THR A 604 19.03 17.52 -28.57
N ASP A 605 19.03 17.54 -29.90
CA ASP A 605 18.46 16.44 -30.71
C ASP A 605 19.12 15.08 -30.39
N GLU A 606 20.43 15.06 -30.14
CA GLU A 606 21.18 13.86 -29.74
C GLU A 606 20.66 13.26 -28.41
N LEU A 607 20.43 14.08 -27.38
CA LEU A 607 19.86 13.60 -26.11
C LEU A 607 18.38 13.19 -26.25
N ILE A 608 17.66 13.77 -27.21
CA ILE A 608 16.28 13.39 -27.50
C ILE A 608 16.23 11.97 -28.11
N GLU A 609 17.25 11.53 -28.83
CA GLU A 609 17.39 10.14 -29.27
C GLU A 609 17.56 9.20 -28.07
N ASP A 610 18.39 9.57 -27.09
CA ASP A 610 18.56 8.80 -25.85
C ASP A 610 17.27 8.71 -25.03
N TYR A 611 16.41 9.73 -25.07
CA TYR A 611 15.07 9.68 -24.45
C TYR A 611 14.20 8.56 -25.02
N GLN A 612 14.42 8.15 -26.28
CA GLN A 612 13.64 7.07 -26.88
C GLN A 612 13.79 5.76 -26.09
N TYR A 613 14.96 5.49 -25.52
CA TYR A 613 15.16 4.30 -24.69
C TYR A 613 14.32 4.38 -23.40
N ILE A 614 14.32 5.54 -22.73
CA ILE A 614 13.49 5.78 -21.53
C ILE A 614 12.00 5.62 -21.85
N ASP A 615 11.55 6.19 -22.96
CA ASP A 615 10.16 6.14 -23.40
C ASP A 615 9.72 4.71 -23.74
N GLU A 616 10.60 3.88 -24.31
CA GLU A 616 10.36 2.45 -24.57
C GLU A 616 10.24 1.65 -23.26
N MET A 617 11.13 1.85 -22.30
CA MET A 617 11.05 1.21 -20.99
C MET A 617 9.72 1.53 -20.29
N LEU A 618 9.34 2.81 -20.28
CA LEU A 618 8.08 3.25 -19.66
C LEU A 618 6.85 2.70 -20.41
N GLU A 619 6.91 2.60 -21.73
CA GLU A 619 5.86 2.02 -22.55
C GLU A 619 5.65 0.53 -22.24
N PHE A 620 6.73 -0.25 -22.11
CA PHE A 620 6.63 -1.65 -21.75
C PHE A 620 6.01 -1.84 -20.35
N ARG A 621 6.40 -1.01 -19.36
CA ARG A 621 5.77 -1.05 -18.03
C ARG A 621 4.30 -0.63 -18.04
N ARG A 622 3.90 0.31 -18.91
CA ARG A 622 2.49 0.62 -19.14
C ARG A 622 1.73 -0.60 -19.66
N GLN A 623 2.26 -1.31 -20.66
CA GLN A 623 1.60 -2.49 -21.24
C GLN A 623 1.38 -3.59 -20.21
N MET A 624 2.27 -3.71 -19.21
CA MET A 624 2.06 -4.62 -18.09
C MET A 624 0.92 -4.14 -17.18
N LEU A 625 0.86 -2.83 -16.89
CA LEU A 625 -0.07 -2.24 -15.92
C LEU A 625 -1.50 -2.02 -16.47
N TYR A 626 -1.67 -1.98 -17.79
CA TYR A 626 -2.94 -1.69 -18.45
C TYR A 626 -3.09 -2.60 -19.66
N SER A 627 -4.24 -3.26 -19.85
CA SER A 627 -4.61 -3.88 -21.12
C SER A 627 -5.93 -3.27 -21.66
N PRO A 628 -6.02 -2.99 -22.97
CA PRO A 628 -7.28 -2.55 -23.58
C PRO A 628 -8.37 -3.63 -23.54
N ASP A 629 -7.98 -4.91 -23.45
CA ASP A 629 -8.90 -6.05 -23.41
C ASP A 629 -9.54 -6.25 -22.02
N ASP A 630 -9.04 -5.56 -20.99
CA ASP A 630 -9.61 -5.64 -19.64
C ASP A 630 -10.99 -4.96 -19.59
N ILE A 631 -11.93 -5.57 -18.86
CA ILE A 631 -13.30 -5.05 -18.68
C ILE A 631 -13.30 -3.63 -18.09
N ASP A 632 -12.33 -3.34 -17.23
CA ASP A 632 -12.18 -2.07 -16.52
C ASP A 632 -11.32 -1.05 -17.27
N SER A 633 -10.87 -1.36 -18.50
CA SER A 633 -9.99 -0.48 -19.29
C SER A 633 -10.56 0.92 -19.49
N ARG A 634 -11.90 1.04 -19.55
CA ARG A 634 -12.66 2.30 -19.66
C ARG A 634 -12.54 3.22 -18.45
N GLU A 635 -12.15 2.70 -17.28
CA GLU A 635 -11.92 3.53 -16.09
C GLU A 635 -10.71 4.46 -16.25
N PHE A 636 -9.76 4.10 -17.13
CA PHE A 636 -8.55 4.88 -17.39
C PHE A 636 -8.76 5.80 -18.58
N SER A 637 -9.40 6.95 -18.33
CA SER A 637 -9.90 7.83 -19.40
C SER A 637 -8.84 8.26 -20.43
N VAL A 638 -7.57 8.41 -20.02
CA VAL A 638 -6.50 8.79 -20.97
C VAL A 638 -6.03 7.59 -21.77
N GLU A 639 -5.75 6.47 -21.10
CA GLU A 639 -5.28 5.24 -21.75
C GLU A 639 -6.30 4.69 -22.74
N TYR A 640 -7.59 4.70 -22.36
CA TYR A 640 -8.67 4.23 -23.22
C TYR A 640 -8.96 5.20 -24.38
N ALA A 641 -8.91 6.52 -24.15
CA ALA A 641 -9.21 7.50 -25.19
C ALA A 641 -8.25 7.41 -26.37
N GLU A 642 -6.98 7.07 -26.12
CA GLU A 642 -5.98 6.90 -27.19
C GLU A 642 -6.40 5.91 -28.26
N PHE A 643 -7.03 4.79 -27.89
CA PHE A 643 -7.48 3.80 -28.87
C PHE A 643 -8.60 4.34 -29.75
N GLY A 644 -9.55 5.09 -29.17
CA GLY A 644 -10.61 5.74 -29.93
C GLY A 644 -10.09 6.85 -30.85
N GLU A 645 -9.11 7.63 -30.38
CA GLU A 645 -8.42 8.65 -31.20
C GLU A 645 -7.69 8.00 -32.39
N LEU A 646 -6.99 6.87 -32.17
CA LEU A 646 -6.33 6.12 -33.24
C LEU A 646 -7.31 5.53 -34.25
N ASP A 647 -8.41 4.94 -33.78
CA ASP A 647 -9.46 4.39 -34.66
C ASP A 647 -10.04 5.47 -35.57
N LEU A 648 -10.24 6.69 -35.07
CA LEU A 648 -10.70 7.83 -35.86
C LEU A 648 -9.66 8.23 -36.93
N ILE A 649 -8.37 8.25 -36.59
CA ILE A 649 -7.30 8.55 -37.55
C ILE A 649 -7.24 7.50 -38.65
N ILE A 650 -7.31 6.21 -38.30
CA ILE A 650 -7.29 5.10 -39.27
C ILE A 650 -8.53 5.16 -40.17
N GLN A 651 -9.71 5.43 -39.61
CA GLN A 651 -10.94 5.58 -40.40
C GLN A 651 -10.86 6.78 -41.35
N ALA A 652 -10.33 7.91 -40.90
CA ALA A 652 -10.09 9.08 -41.75
C ALA A 652 -9.16 8.73 -42.92
N TYR A 653 -8.05 8.05 -42.67
CA TYR A 653 -7.14 7.61 -43.72
C TYR A 653 -7.83 6.72 -44.78
N ARG A 654 -8.69 5.79 -44.36
CA ARG A 654 -9.42 4.90 -45.28
C ARG A 654 -10.37 5.63 -46.24
N ILE A 655 -10.88 6.79 -45.86
CA ILE A 655 -11.75 7.62 -46.70
C ILE A 655 -11.02 8.77 -47.38
N LEU A 656 -9.68 8.87 -47.22
CA LEU A 656 -8.86 9.98 -47.73
C LEU A 656 -9.10 10.28 -49.21
N GLY A 657 -9.34 9.25 -50.03
CA GLY A 657 -9.64 9.42 -51.47
C GLY A 657 -10.92 10.19 -51.79
N THR A 658 -11.81 10.45 -50.83
CA THR A 658 -13.08 11.15 -51.06
C THR A 658 -12.96 12.69 -51.05
N ASP A 659 -12.09 13.22 -50.19
CA ASP A 659 -11.76 14.65 -50.07
C ASP A 659 -10.33 14.78 -49.51
N PRO A 660 -9.29 14.61 -50.36
CA PRO A 660 -7.91 14.43 -49.91
C PRO A 660 -7.38 15.58 -49.05
N HIS A 661 -7.64 16.82 -49.43
CA HIS A 661 -7.11 17.99 -48.70
C HIS A 661 -7.78 18.17 -47.34
N LYS A 662 -9.11 18.04 -47.26
CA LYS A 662 -9.83 18.20 -45.99
C LYS A 662 -9.52 17.06 -45.03
N ILE A 663 -9.55 15.82 -45.50
CA ILE A 663 -9.33 14.65 -44.66
C ILE A 663 -7.87 14.58 -44.20
N LYS A 664 -6.91 14.97 -45.04
CA LYS A 664 -5.52 15.15 -44.61
C LYS A 664 -5.41 16.19 -43.50
N SER A 665 -6.06 17.35 -43.65
CA SER A 665 -6.10 18.37 -42.60
C SER A 665 -6.66 17.81 -41.29
N ASP A 666 -7.71 16.99 -41.36
CA ASP A 666 -8.28 16.32 -40.18
C ASP A 666 -7.26 15.34 -39.55
N ILE A 667 -6.59 14.51 -40.36
CA ILE A 667 -5.54 13.56 -39.90
C ILE A 667 -4.39 14.31 -39.21
N LEU A 668 -3.92 15.41 -39.80
CA LEU A 668 -2.88 16.26 -39.22
C LEU A 668 -3.34 16.83 -37.87
N GLN A 669 -4.54 17.41 -37.81
CA GLN A 669 -5.08 17.96 -36.57
C GLN A 669 -5.21 16.89 -35.47
N MET A 670 -5.69 15.69 -35.81
CA MET A 670 -5.81 14.58 -34.86
C MET A 670 -4.43 14.07 -34.40
N THR A 671 -3.45 13.99 -35.30
CA THR A 671 -2.07 13.59 -34.99
C THR A 671 -1.39 14.63 -34.09
N ASP A 672 -1.55 15.92 -34.38
CA ASP A 672 -0.99 17.02 -33.59
C ASP A 672 -1.55 17.03 -32.16
N VAL A 673 -2.82 16.61 -31.95
CA VAL A 673 -3.39 16.44 -30.60
C VAL A 673 -2.65 15.35 -29.82
N LEU A 674 -2.33 14.22 -30.46
CA LEU A 674 -1.57 13.13 -29.82
C LEU A 674 -0.12 13.52 -29.54
N GLU A 675 0.52 14.26 -30.44
CA GLU A 675 1.91 14.70 -30.28
C GLU A 675 2.08 15.83 -29.26
N SER A 676 1.19 16.82 -29.27
CA SER A 676 1.21 17.95 -28.32
C SER A 676 0.83 17.54 -26.89
N ARG A 677 0.10 16.43 -26.74
CA ARG A 677 -0.21 15.86 -25.43
C ARG A 677 1.01 15.10 -24.89
N TRP A 678 1.75 15.75 -24.00
CA TRP A 678 2.94 15.17 -23.36
C TRP A 678 2.70 13.79 -22.74
N GLY A 679 1.50 13.52 -22.21
CA GLY A 679 1.17 12.22 -21.61
C GLY A 679 0.88 11.09 -22.60
N SER A 680 0.87 11.33 -23.92
CA SER A 680 0.48 10.31 -24.90
C SER A 680 1.45 9.13 -24.93
N SER A 681 0.93 7.92 -25.16
CA SER A 681 1.78 6.73 -25.26
C SER A 681 2.71 6.74 -26.46
N ARG A 682 3.81 5.99 -26.35
CA ARG A 682 4.71 5.76 -27.49
C ARG A 682 3.96 4.99 -28.57
N TYR A 683 3.19 3.97 -28.19
CA TYR A 683 2.32 3.22 -29.10
C TYR A 683 1.42 4.13 -29.95
N ALA A 684 0.64 5.01 -29.31
CA ALA A 684 -0.30 5.86 -30.03
C ALA A 684 0.41 6.89 -30.93
N ARG A 685 1.48 7.53 -30.43
CA ARG A 685 2.24 8.48 -31.25
C ARG A 685 2.90 7.81 -32.45
N THR A 686 3.46 6.61 -32.30
CA THR A 686 4.06 5.88 -33.41
C THR A 686 3.01 5.53 -34.47
N CYS A 687 1.84 5.03 -34.06
CA CYS A 687 0.74 4.71 -34.99
C CYS A 687 0.24 5.97 -35.73
N ALA A 688 0.00 7.07 -35.02
CA ALA A 688 -0.46 8.32 -35.61
C ALA A 688 0.56 8.91 -36.61
N LYS A 689 1.85 8.83 -36.29
CA LYS A 689 2.93 9.24 -37.20
C LYS A 689 2.95 8.40 -38.49
N ILE A 690 2.74 7.09 -38.40
CA ILE A 690 2.63 6.25 -39.60
C ILE A 690 1.46 6.72 -40.47
N MET A 691 0.30 7.00 -39.88
CA MET A 691 -0.87 7.50 -40.62
C MET A 691 -0.64 8.87 -41.26
N ARG A 692 0.08 9.77 -40.58
CA ARG A 692 0.48 11.07 -41.12
C ARG A 692 1.38 10.90 -42.36
N LEU A 693 2.44 10.10 -42.25
CA LEU A 693 3.36 9.83 -43.36
C LEU A 693 2.65 9.14 -44.53
N ALA A 694 1.76 8.19 -44.24
CA ALA A 694 0.93 7.52 -45.24
C ALA A 694 0.01 8.52 -45.98
N ALA A 695 -0.59 9.48 -45.26
CA ALA A 695 -1.39 10.53 -45.86
C ALA A 695 -0.55 11.47 -46.73
N ASP A 696 0.65 11.84 -46.29
CA ASP A 696 1.58 12.68 -47.08
C ASP A 696 1.93 12.03 -48.41
N ILE A 697 2.23 10.72 -48.42
CA ILE A 697 2.48 9.97 -49.66
C ILE A 697 1.22 9.93 -50.53
N THR A 698 0.06 9.61 -49.94
CA THR A 698 -1.19 9.43 -50.70
C THR A 698 -1.70 10.74 -51.34
N THR A 699 -1.41 11.90 -50.75
CA THR A 699 -1.76 13.20 -51.33
C THR A 699 -0.68 13.77 -52.25
N GLY A 700 0.43 13.07 -52.47
CA GLY A 700 1.55 13.56 -53.29
C GLY A 700 2.32 14.73 -52.66
N GLU A 701 2.27 14.86 -51.33
CA GLU A 701 2.97 15.93 -50.58
C GLU A 701 4.18 15.38 -49.81
N ALA A 702 4.48 14.09 -49.93
CA ALA A 702 5.74 13.52 -49.46
C ALA A 702 6.92 14.10 -50.26
N GLY A 703 8.00 14.48 -49.57
CA GLY A 703 9.19 15.01 -50.24
C GLY A 703 9.83 13.99 -51.18
N ILE A 704 10.20 12.83 -50.63
CA ILE A 704 10.68 11.65 -51.36
C ILE A 704 9.85 10.45 -50.87
N PRO A 705 8.98 9.85 -51.71
CA PRO A 705 8.11 8.74 -51.31
C PRO A 705 8.87 7.54 -50.74
N GLU A 706 10.01 7.16 -51.33
CA GLU A 706 10.84 6.03 -50.90
C GLU A 706 11.42 6.24 -49.49
N ASP A 707 11.97 7.42 -49.21
CA ASP A 707 12.48 7.77 -47.87
C ASP A 707 11.35 7.79 -46.85
N THR A 708 10.17 8.28 -47.25
CA THR A 708 8.98 8.31 -46.39
C THR A 708 8.48 6.90 -46.08
N ILE A 709 8.54 5.97 -47.03
CA ILE A 709 8.25 4.53 -46.82
C ILE A 709 9.25 3.92 -45.83
N GLN A 710 10.54 4.21 -45.99
CA GLN A 710 11.59 3.74 -45.08
C GLN A 710 11.38 4.27 -43.64
N ASP A 711 10.92 5.50 -43.50
CA ASP A 711 10.53 6.08 -42.20
C ASP A 711 9.33 5.36 -41.59
N ILE A 712 8.35 4.96 -42.40
CA ILE A 712 7.22 4.15 -41.93
C ILE A 712 7.71 2.77 -41.48
N ASP A 713 8.55 2.09 -42.27
CA ASP A 713 9.11 0.78 -41.91
C ASP A 713 9.86 0.83 -40.57
N THR A 714 10.66 1.88 -40.37
CA THR A 714 11.38 2.12 -39.11
C THR A 714 10.42 2.24 -37.92
N LYS A 715 9.27 2.92 -38.11
CA LYS A 715 8.23 3.04 -37.07
C LYS A 715 7.49 1.73 -36.83
N ILE A 716 7.26 0.92 -37.88
CA ILE A 716 6.71 -0.44 -37.73
C ILE A 716 7.69 -1.31 -36.93
N GLN A 717 9.00 -1.21 -37.16
CA GLN A 717 10.00 -1.92 -36.35
C GLN A 717 9.94 -1.49 -34.88
N ALA A 718 9.71 -0.21 -34.58
CA ALA A 718 9.50 0.24 -33.19
C ALA A 718 8.28 -0.43 -32.54
N LEU A 719 7.17 -0.64 -33.28
CA LEU A 719 6.02 -1.41 -32.79
C LEU A 719 6.35 -2.89 -32.58
N VAL A 720 7.17 -3.47 -33.46
CA VAL A 720 7.67 -4.86 -33.33
C VAL A 720 8.53 -5.01 -32.07
N SER A 721 9.41 -4.05 -31.76
CA SER A 721 10.19 -4.03 -30.53
C SER A 721 9.28 -3.99 -29.30
N LEU A 722 8.26 -3.11 -29.30
CA LEU A 722 7.26 -3.06 -28.22
C LEU A 722 6.50 -4.39 -28.05
N ARG A 723 6.19 -5.08 -29.14
CA ARG A 723 5.55 -6.41 -29.12
C ARG A 723 6.46 -7.47 -28.51
N ASN A 724 7.75 -7.46 -28.86
CA ASN A 724 8.71 -8.43 -28.38
C ASN A 724 9.09 -8.20 -26.90
N GLY A 725 8.97 -6.97 -26.42
CA GLY A 725 9.19 -6.59 -25.02
C GLY A 725 10.66 -6.59 -24.60
N GLU A 726 10.90 -6.37 -23.31
CA GLU A 726 12.25 -6.35 -22.72
C GLU A 726 12.84 -7.77 -22.63
N ASP A 727 14.11 -7.94 -23.01
CA ASP A 727 14.81 -9.24 -23.09
C ASP A 727 14.05 -10.31 -23.90
N GLY A 728 13.26 -9.90 -24.89
CA GLY A 728 12.45 -10.80 -25.73
C GLY A 728 11.21 -11.39 -25.03
N LYS A 729 10.80 -10.82 -23.89
CA LYS A 729 9.59 -11.25 -23.15
C LYS A 729 8.42 -10.31 -23.43
N SER A 730 7.53 -10.72 -24.33
CA SER A 730 6.32 -9.97 -24.70
C SER A 730 5.28 -9.89 -23.57
N CYS A 731 4.53 -8.79 -23.50
CA CYS A 731 3.33 -8.72 -22.65
C CYS A 731 2.16 -9.52 -23.29
N LEU A 732 1.74 -10.61 -22.64
CA LEU A 732 0.67 -11.49 -23.15
C LEU A 732 -0.65 -10.73 -23.40
N GLY A 733 -1.02 -9.82 -22.50
CA GLY A 733 -2.25 -9.02 -22.60
C GLY A 733 -2.23 -7.95 -23.70
N TRP A 734 -1.08 -7.73 -24.35
CA TRP A 734 -0.91 -6.79 -25.45
C TRP A 734 -0.54 -7.45 -26.78
N LYS A 735 -0.15 -8.73 -26.75
CA LYS A 735 0.35 -9.45 -27.93
C LYS A 735 -0.61 -9.32 -29.11
N LYS A 736 -1.90 -9.65 -28.90
CA LYS A 736 -2.93 -9.56 -29.94
C LYS A 736 -3.16 -8.13 -30.43
N THR A 737 -3.22 -7.17 -29.51
CA THR A 737 -3.39 -5.74 -29.84
C THR A 737 -2.27 -5.25 -30.75
N LEU A 738 -1.01 -5.55 -30.41
CA LEU A 738 0.14 -5.15 -31.20
C LEU A 738 0.23 -5.93 -32.52
N GLU A 739 -0.05 -7.22 -32.54
CA GLU A 739 -0.10 -8.02 -33.78
C GLU A 739 -1.13 -7.46 -34.77
N ASN A 740 -2.34 -7.17 -34.30
CA ASN A 740 -3.39 -6.59 -35.14
C ASN A 740 -2.99 -5.21 -35.67
N MET A 741 -2.43 -4.34 -34.82
CA MET A 741 -2.03 -3.01 -35.23
C MET A 741 -0.84 -3.03 -36.20
N ILE A 742 0.17 -3.86 -35.95
CA ILE A 742 1.30 -4.06 -36.85
C ILE A 742 0.81 -4.53 -38.22
N GLN A 743 -0.08 -5.53 -38.26
CA GLN A 743 -0.65 -6.01 -39.52
C GLN A 743 -1.39 -4.90 -40.26
N GLN A 744 -2.22 -4.11 -39.57
CA GLN A 744 -2.93 -2.99 -40.20
C GLN A 744 -1.98 -1.94 -40.78
N MET A 745 -0.89 -1.62 -40.07
CA MET A 745 0.12 -0.66 -40.55
C MET A 745 0.89 -1.21 -41.76
N GLN A 746 1.20 -2.51 -41.76
CA GLN A 746 1.84 -3.19 -42.88
C GLN A 746 0.93 -3.23 -44.12
N ASP A 747 -0.36 -3.53 -43.94
CA ASP A 747 -1.33 -3.55 -45.04
C ASP A 747 -1.41 -2.19 -45.74
N ILE A 748 -1.40 -1.09 -44.98
CA ILE A 748 -1.42 0.28 -45.50
C ILE A 748 -0.15 0.58 -46.32
N VAL A 749 1.03 0.20 -45.81
CA VAL A 749 2.29 0.41 -46.53
C VAL A 749 2.32 -0.40 -47.82
N GLU A 750 1.85 -1.64 -47.81
CA GLU A 750 1.76 -2.48 -49.01
C GLU A 750 0.78 -1.91 -50.05
N GLU A 751 -0.34 -1.32 -49.62
CA GLU A 751 -1.25 -0.60 -50.52
C GLU A 751 -0.56 0.61 -51.17
N ILE A 752 0.24 1.36 -50.41
CA ILE A 752 1.00 2.50 -50.93
C ILE A 752 2.06 2.03 -51.94
N ARG A 753 2.84 0.99 -51.61
CA ARG A 753 3.86 0.41 -52.50
C ARG A 753 3.26 -0.06 -53.82
N LYS A 754 2.10 -0.72 -53.78
CA LYS A 754 1.39 -1.18 -54.99
C LYS A 754 0.93 -0.03 -55.87
N LYS A 755 0.45 1.07 -55.29
CA LYS A 755 0.03 2.25 -56.07
C LYS A 755 1.20 2.90 -56.80
N PHE A 756 2.38 2.95 -56.18
CA PHE A 756 3.60 3.49 -56.81
C PHE A 756 4.22 2.54 -57.84
N ALA A 757 4.22 1.22 -57.58
CA ALA A 757 4.72 0.24 -58.55
C ALA A 757 3.88 0.18 -59.84
N LEU A 758 2.62 0.62 -59.80
CA LEU A 758 1.73 0.71 -60.97
C LEU A 758 1.86 2.03 -61.73
N SER A 759 2.40 3.09 -61.11
CA SER A 759 2.63 4.38 -61.79
C SER A 759 3.94 4.41 -62.58
N ASP A 760 4.93 3.58 -62.24
CA ASP A 760 6.20 3.47 -62.96
C ASP A 760 6.12 2.57 -64.22
N SER A 761 4.99 1.89 -64.46
CA SER A 761 4.83 1.00 -65.62
C SER A 761 4.08 1.62 -66.81
N ASP A 762 3.68 2.90 -66.73
CA ASP A 762 2.86 3.55 -67.78
C ASP A 762 3.64 4.52 -68.68
N ASP A 763 4.95 4.71 -68.45
CA ASP A 763 5.85 5.49 -69.31
C ASP A 763 6.88 4.59 -70.02
N THR A 764 6.40 3.77 -70.96
CA THR A 764 7.23 3.39 -72.11
C THR A 764 6.55 3.90 -73.37
N ASP A 765 7.07 5.02 -73.86
CA ASP A 765 6.72 5.68 -75.11
C ASP A 765 6.62 4.67 -76.27
N GLU A 766 5.44 4.65 -76.91
CA GLU A 766 5.29 4.21 -78.30
C GLU A 766 6.03 5.23 -79.19
N ASP A 767 7.33 5.02 -79.36
CA ASP A 767 8.11 5.71 -80.38
C ASP A 767 7.76 5.15 -81.78
N ASP A 768 7.38 6.10 -82.63
CA ASP A 768 7.07 6.04 -84.04
C ASP A 768 8.19 5.32 -84.84
N TYR A 769 7.98 4.06 -85.22
CA TYR A 769 8.88 3.29 -86.09
C TYR A 769 8.30 3.14 -87.50
N ASP A 770 8.83 3.94 -88.44
CA ASP A 770 8.57 3.87 -89.88
C ASP A 770 9.47 2.80 -90.54
N PRO A 771 8.92 1.70 -91.08
CA PRO A 771 9.72 0.60 -91.61
C PRO A 771 9.96 0.77 -93.11
N ARG A 772 10.80 1.73 -93.50
CA ARG A 772 11.39 1.80 -94.84
C ARG A 772 12.79 2.44 -94.78
N ASP A 773 13.80 1.62 -94.55
CA ASP A 773 14.95 1.57 -95.45
C ASP A 773 15.78 0.31 -95.18
N GLU A 774 16.09 -0.36 -96.29
CA GLU A 774 16.81 -1.61 -96.42
C GLU A 774 18.33 -1.42 -96.27
N ASP A 775 19.00 -2.54 -95.98
CA ASP A 775 20.39 -2.87 -96.32
C ASP A 775 21.54 -2.13 -95.63
N ASP A 776 22.22 -2.83 -94.70
CA ASP A 776 23.59 -3.33 -94.94
C ASP A 776 24.14 -4.14 -93.73
N ILE A 777 24.38 -5.42 -94.00
CA ILE A 777 25.29 -6.36 -93.31
C ILE A 777 26.73 -6.05 -93.85
N PRO A 778 27.92 -6.40 -93.25
CA PRO A 778 28.23 -7.39 -92.18
C PRO A 778 29.39 -7.06 -91.18
N THR A 779 29.57 -8.01 -90.22
CA THR A 779 30.86 -8.57 -89.70
C THR A 779 31.76 -7.65 -88.84
N ASP A 780 32.46 -8.10 -87.79
CA ASP A 780 33.05 -9.39 -87.43
C ASP A 780 33.46 -9.36 -85.92
N ASN A 781 33.54 -10.55 -85.31
CA ASN A 781 34.51 -11.09 -84.30
C ASN A 781 35.02 -10.18 -83.14
N GLU A 782 35.16 -10.63 -81.89
CA GLU A 782 36.02 -11.70 -81.34
C GLU A 782 35.58 -12.00 -79.87
N MET A 783 35.29 -13.26 -79.51
CA MET A 783 36.07 -14.21 -78.67
C MET A 783 36.29 -13.84 -77.19
N GLU A 784 35.71 -14.62 -76.26
CA GLU A 784 36.36 -15.61 -75.34
C GLU A 784 36.69 -14.97 -73.96
N ASP A 785 36.65 -15.60 -72.78
CA ASP A 785 36.30 -16.95 -72.30
C ASP A 785 36.19 -16.96 -70.75
N ALA A 786 35.49 -17.99 -70.25
CA ALA A 786 35.73 -18.79 -69.02
C ALA A 786 35.96 -18.19 -67.60
N ILE A 787 34.93 -18.38 -66.76
CA ILE A 787 34.88 -19.13 -65.47
C ILE A 787 36.22 -19.70 -64.93
N ASP A 788 36.62 -19.42 -63.68
CA ASP A 788 36.50 -20.34 -62.51
C ASP A 788 37.11 -19.79 -61.19
N GLN A 789 36.60 -20.28 -60.05
CA GLN A 789 37.10 -20.04 -58.68
C GLN A 789 38.43 -20.79 -58.40
N PRO A 790 39.09 -20.65 -57.21
CA PRO A 790 38.69 -21.44 -56.03
C PRO A 790 38.98 -20.85 -54.63
N ALA A 791 38.33 -21.50 -53.66
CA ALA A 791 38.54 -21.62 -52.21
C ALA A 791 39.86 -21.15 -51.57
N CYS A 792 39.71 -20.38 -50.48
CA CYS A 792 40.20 -20.67 -49.12
C CYS A 792 39.46 -19.77 -48.11
#